data_AF-A0A2G8I6Z4-F1
#
_entry.id   AF-A0A2G8I6Z4-F1
#
_cell.length_a   1.000
_cell.length_b   1.000
_cell.length_c   1.000
_cell.angle_alpha   90.00
_cell.angle_beta   90.00
_cell.angle_gamma   90.00
#
_symmetry.space_group_name_H-M   'P 1'
#
loop_
_entity.id
_entity.type
_entity.pdbx_description
1 polymer ?
#
loop_
_entity_poly.entity_id
_entity_poly.type
_entity_poly.pdbx_seq_one_letter_code
_entity_poly.pdbx_strand_id
1 'polypeptide(L)'
;MKKKYIYLTMTFVFACILGLKASPTYLRGQAKQAWNYDFETAKADNLGDRPNHYDLKLNGLAWSMYAVRRTGGANDFANGKYAARIYGSKMSMKEMPYMAMTEDKVGGIGTVEFVYRAYGEHKASQVAWCVQISEDKGEHWETIGQPFTPKEEVQTFHAKANVETGRIRIVRTDYAVFDYAAAGKFDAAFNLDDISITDYEAEAPNRPSIIANNDLLSFGEVNKGETKKLTLNITYKNLNADIALSLMGESAQVFSLSADKITVTEANGTANIDATFAPQALGTYQAVLKLQSGETTTEVQLMGKAIRKAGEFTYSGGEGTKESPYLISTAGDIEDLSLAVDTETDYAGRYFKLTKDIDMSGVSNMKPIGNNFGTSGTTLKAFSGTFDGDNHKITHLTMTFKGKNNIGVALFGILKDAKVMNLTLADCHFEADAIVASVASVLVGSALHNCHAGENVTVKARLKPYAGGIATSAFLSPSSITDCTSRVSVEAEDVAVGGILGLNSVQGTSISRCINYGSIHTNSNFAGGIVGYVESGSLNIDDCLNAGDIKAESYAGGFLGMGLQSSSINIRNSYNIGRVEATDPNGAFDPIFSTAIKTEGLIINTQNCYYDKALYSGNSVGTPYARAEMRSQEFTEKLNGDRAEYVWRRLVGVNDELPVPCGEGEVITHIVQTAMAMPTLNIVDGHIAASDGVRILSIHNVTGRRYATSSKLPAGIYIVALMPAKAETPLKVKVIIEAN
;
A
#
# COMPACT_ATOMS: atom_id res chain seq x y z
N MET A 1 -46.58 -20.57 43.55
CA MET A 1 -46.52 -21.57 44.63
C MET A 1 -45.27 -22.42 44.40
N LYS A 2 -44.07 -21.98 44.77
CA LYS A 2 -43.49 -21.84 46.12
C LYS A 2 -43.46 -23.18 46.89
N LYS A 3 -42.44 -24.00 46.61
CA LYS A 3 -41.83 -24.97 47.53
C LYS A 3 -41.02 -24.14 48.54
N LYS A 4 -41.48 -23.83 49.76
CA LYS A 4 -41.49 -24.68 50.97
C LYS A 4 -40.26 -25.59 51.04
N TYR A 5 -39.18 -25.06 51.61
CA TYR A 5 -38.40 -25.59 52.74
C TYR A 5 -37.12 -24.75 52.84
N ILE A 6 -37.05 -23.87 53.83
CA ILE A 6 -35.88 -23.28 54.53
C ILE A 6 -36.49 -22.14 55.38
N TYR A 7 -37.20 -22.54 56.43
CA TYR A 7 -37.69 -21.68 57.51
C TYR A 7 -37.51 -22.50 58.79
N LEU A 8 -36.24 -22.72 59.17
CA LEU A 8 -35.87 -23.12 60.53
C LEU A 8 -34.37 -22.91 60.72
N THR A 9 -33.97 -21.65 60.93
CA THR A 9 -32.78 -21.17 61.69
C THR A 9 -32.57 -19.68 61.41
N MET A 10 -33.57 -18.85 61.72
CA MET A 10 -33.50 -17.38 61.62
C MET A 10 -34.30 -16.77 62.78
N THR A 11 -33.95 -17.17 64.01
CA THR A 11 -34.50 -16.56 65.24
C THR A 11 -33.52 -16.74 66.39
N PHE A 12 -32.37 -16.08 66.31
CA PHE A 12 -31.58 -15.67 67.47
C PHE A 12 -30.87 -14.36 67.09
N VAL A 13 -31.70 -13.33 66.97
CA VAL A 13 -31.31 -11.92 66.82
C VAL A 13 -31.60 -11.29 68.17
N PHE A 14 -30.62 -10.54 68.71
CA PHE A 14 -30.78 -9.53 69.75
C PHE A 14 -31.22 -9.98 71.15
N ALA A 15 -30.23 -10.25 72.01
CA ALA A 15 -30.15 -9.72 73.37
C ALA A 15 -28.79 -10.07 73.97
N CYS A 16 -27.84 -9.12 73.94
CA CYS A 16 -26.80 -8.87 74.95
C CYS A 16 -25.85 -7.78 74.43
N ILE A 17 -26.38 -6.56 74.37
CA ILE A 17 -25.58 -5.34 74.53
C ILE A 17 -25.41 -5.14 76.05
N LEU A 18 -24.18 -4.75 76.44
CA LEU A 18 -23.69 -4.35 77.78
C LEU A 18 -23.04 -5.46 78.62
N GLY A 19 -21.72 -5.36 78.73
CA GLY A 19 -21.03 -5.74 79.96
C GLY A 19 -19.77 -6.57 79.80
N LEU A 20 -18.74 -6.04 79.13
CA LEU A 20 -17.37 -6.04 79.67
C LEU A 20 -16.44 -5.22 78.76
N LYS A 21 -16.18 -3.99 79.22
CA LYS A 21 -15.00 -3.24 78.86
C LYS A 21 -13.77 -4.09 79.21
N ALA A 22 -13.05 -4.55 78.19
CA ALA A 22 -11.62 -4.78 78.28
C ALA A 22 -10.96 -3.83 77.29
N SER A 23 -10.02 -3.05 77.81
CA SER A 23 -9.37 -1.88 77.23
C SER A 23 -8.71 -2.13 75.86
N PRO A 24 -8.62 -1.10 75.00
CA PRO A 24 -7.83 -1.15 73.77
C PRO A 24 -6.35 -0.95 74.11
N THR A 25 -5.71 -1.96 74.68
CA THR A 25 -4.26 -1.91 75.00
C THR A 25 -3.54 -3.22 74.72
N TYR A 26 -3.94 -3.97 73.69
CA TYR A 26 -3.11 -5.03 73.12
C TYR A 26 -3.33 -5.09 71.61
N LEU A 27 -2.48 -4.33 70.90
CA LEU A 27 -1.99 -4.54 69.52
C LEU A 27 -1.14 -3.33 69.03
N ARG A 28 -0.78 -2.38 69.92
CA ARG A 28 0.48 -1.64 69.78
C ARG A 28 1.61 -2.57 70.20
N GLY A 29 2.36 -3.10 69.24
CA GLY A 29 3.61 -3.81 69.52
C GLY A 29 3.93 -5.05 68.69
N GLN A 30 3.38 -5.23 67.49
CA GLN A 30 4.11 -6.05 66.52
C GLN A 30 5.19 -5.16 65.89
N ALA A 31 6.43 -5.58 66.05
CA ALA A 31 7.60 -4.85 65.57
C ALA A 31 7.45 -4.56 64.07
N LYS A 32 7.81 -3.33 63.67
CA LYS A 32 7.99 -2.95 62.28
C LYS A 32 8.76 -4.05 61.53
N GLN A 33 8.15 -4.66 60.52
CA GLN A 33 8.73 -5.74 59.71
C GLN A 33 8.67 -5.32 58.24
N ALA A 34 9.71 -4.61 57.80
CA ALA A 34 10.01 -4.53 56.39
C ALA A 34 10.06 -5.95 55.82
N TRP A 35 9.31 -6.19 54.75
CA TRP A 35 9.30 -7.47 54.05
C TRP A 35 10.28 -7.38 52.90
N ASN A 36 11.25 -8.28 52.86
CA ASN A 36 12.22 -8.37 51.78
C ASN A 36 12.19 -9.79 51.22
N TYR A 37 12.40 -9.92 49.91
CA TYR A 37 12.41 -11.19 49.22
C TYR A 37 13.48 -11.27 48.15
N ASP A 38 14.41 -12.18 48.37
CA ASP A 38 15.48 -12.56 47.46
C ASP A 38 15.13 -13.92 46.83
N PHE A 39 15.08 -13.96 45.50
CA PHE A 39 14.65 -15.13 44.73
C PHE A 39 15.69 -16.27 44.71
N GLU A 40 16.87 -16.08 45.29
CA GLU A 40 17.79 -17.18 45.64
C GLU A 40 17.10 -18.28 46.44
N THR A 41 16.16 -17.88 47.30
CA THR A 41 15.43 -18.78 48.20
C THR A 41 14.14 -19.34 47.62
N ALA A 42 13.75 -18.92 46.41
CA ALA A 42 12.42 -19.17 45.85
C ALA A 42 12.07 -20.64 45.67
N LYS A 43 13.07 -21.51 45.50
CA LYS A 43 12.85 -22.95 45.44
C LYS A 43 12.33 -23.52 46.76
N ALA A 44 12.80 -23.01 47.90
CA ALA A 44 12.34 -23.43 49.22
C ALA A 44 10.88 -23.01 49.48
N ASP A 45 10.46 -21.89 48.88
CA ASP A 45 9.10 -21.38 48.93
C ASP A 45 8.20 -21.95 47.82
N ASN A 46 8.63 -23.04 47.16
CA ASN A 46 7.92 -23.78 46.12
C ASN A 46 7.70 -23.05 44.79
N LEU A 47 8.45 -21.98 44.49
CA LEU A 47 8.48 -21.42 43.14
C LEU A 47 9.28 -22.33 42.20
N GLY A 48 8.60 -22.91 41.22
CA GLY A 48 9.20 -23.87 40.30
C GLY A 48 9.88 -23.24 39.08
N ASP A 49 10.60 -24.08 38.33
CA ASP A 49 11.41 -23.66 37.16
C ASP A 49 10.61 -23.57 35.85
N ARG A 50 9.28 -23.68 35.90
CA ARG A 50 8.40 -23.63 34.71
C ARG A 50 7.36 -22.53 34.89
N PRO A 51 6.97 -21.82 33.81
CA PRO A 51 5.90 -20.84 33.89
C PRO A 51 4.61 -21.55 34.31
N ASN A 52 4.03 -21.18 35.44
CA ASN A 52 2.82 -21.81 35.97
C ASN A 52 1.99 -20.83 36.82
N HIS A 53 0.85 -21.30 37.31
CA HIS A 53 0.13 -20.70 38.43
C HIS A 53 0.75 -21.20 39.74
N TYR A 54 1.15 -20.26 40.60
CA TYR A 54 1.60 -20.55 41.96
C TYR A 54 0.79 -19.75 42.98
N ASP A 55 0.21 -20.45 43.95
CA ASP A 55 -0.26 -19.90 45.21
C ASP A 55 0.71 -20.35 46.29
N LEU A 56 1.52 -19.41 46.80
CA LEU A 56 2.63 -19.72 47.69
C LEU A 56 2.85 -18.61 48.72
N LYS A 57 3.77 -18.85 49.66
CA LYS A 57 4.22 -17.84 50.61
C LYS A 57 5.67 -17.51 50.32
N LEU A 58 5.94 -16.28 49.90
CA LEU A 58 7.29 -15.75 49.74
C LEU A 58 7.68 -15.09 51.06
N ASN A 59 8.66 -15.65 51.78
CA ASN A 59 9.06 -15.19 53.11
C ASN A 59 7.84 -14.90 54.02
N GLY A 60 6.92 -15.88 54.09
CA GLY A 60 5.73 -15.85 54.94
C GLY A 60 4.52 -15.07 54.41
N LEU A 61 4.70 -14.18 53.43
CA LEU A 61 3.64 -13.36 52.83
C LEU A 61 2.97 -14.10 51.66
N ALA A 62 1.64 -14.17 51.63
CA ALA A 62 0.90 -14.92 50.61
C ALA A 62 0.80 -14.18 49.26
N TRP A 63 1.13 -14.90 48.19
CA TRP A 63 1.09 -14.43 46.80
C TRP A 63 0.35 -15.42 45.91
N SER A 64 -0.37 -14.89 44.93
CA SER A 64 -0.83 -15.61 43.74
C SER A 64 -0.16 -15.03 42.52
N MET A 65 0.36 -15.89 41.66
CA MET A 65 1.10 -15.48 40.48
C MET A 65 0.82 -16.40 39.30
N TYR A 66 0.66 -15.82 38.13
CA TYR A 66 0.38 -16.54 36.89
C TYR A 66 1.42 -16.23 35.82
N ALA A 67 1.87 -17.28 35.13
CA ALA A 67 2.95 -17.21 34.15
C ALA A 67 4.28 -16.67 34.75
N VAL A 68 4.52 -17.01 36.00
CA VAL A 68 5.77 -16.72 36.70
C VAL A 68 6.57 -18.02 36.86
N ARG A 69 7.90 -17.92 36.86
CA ARG A 69 8.81 -19.03 37.16
C ARG A 69 10.06 -18.53 37.86
N ARG A 70 10.75 -19.43 38.54
CA ARG A 70 12.15 -19.27 38.90
C ARG A 70 13.04 -19.42 37.66
N THR A 71 14.07 -18.60 37.53
CA THR A 71 15.06 -18.66 36.45
C THR A 71 16.47 -18.50 37.00
N GLY A 72 17.47 -19.07 36.33
CA GLY A 72 18.89 -18.94 36.69
C GLY A 72 19.83 -18.92 35.49
N GLY A 73 19.41 -18.26 34.41
CA GLY A 73 20.24 -18.05 33.23
C GLY A 73 21.36 -17.02 33.50
N ALA A 74 22.49 -17.17 32.81
CA ALA A 74 23.73 -16.42 33.10
C ALA A 74 23.61 -14.88 33.04
N ASN A 75 22.56 -14.35 32.39
CA ASN A 75 22.33 -12.91 32.21
C ASN A 75 20.96 -12.46 32.75
N ASP A 76 20.30 -13.27 33.56
CA ASP A 76 18.89 -13.09 33.90
C ASP A 76 18.61 -12.47 35.27
N PHE A 77 19.60 -12.32 36.15
CA PHE A 77 19.40 -11.87 37.53
C PHE A 77 20.06 -10.52 37.81
N ALA A 78 19.64 -9.85 38.88
CA ALA A 78 20.20 -8.59 39.35
C ALA A 78 21.51 -8.83 40.12
N ASN A 79 21.46 -9.80 41.03
CA ASN A 79 22.60 -10.38 41.74
C ASN A 79 22.32 -11.88 41.96
N GLY A 80 23.24 -12.62 42.60
CA GLY A 80 23.00 -14.04 42.89
C GLY A 80 23.02 -14.96 41.66
N LYS A 81 22.16 -15.98 41.66
CA LYS A 81 21.97 -17.02 40.64
C LYS A 81 20.52 -17.14 40.16
N TYR A 82 19.53 -16.63 40.89
CA TYR A 82 18.12 -16.89 40.64
C TYR A 82 17.25 -15.65 40.79
N ALA A 83 16.33 -15.47 39.84
CA ALA A 83 15.31 -14.42 39.82
C ALA A 83 13.92 -15.01 39.53
N ALA A 84 12.86 -14.20 39.67
CA ALA A 84 11.56 -14.50 39.06
C ALA A 84 11.50 -13.99 37.63
N ARG A 85 11.01 -14.81 36.70
CA ARG A 85 10.65 -14.37 35.35
C ARG A 85 9.15 -14.27 35.21
N ILE A 86 8.69 -13.12 34.72
CA ILE A 86 7.29 -12.82 34.44
C ILE A 86 7.13 -12.65 32.92
N TYR A 87 6.18 -13.35 32.32
CA TYR A 87 5.92 -13.32 30.87
C TYR A 87 4.75 -12.40 30.54
N GLY A 88 4.85 -11.64 29.45
CA GLY A 88 3.86 -10.64 29.01
C GLY A 88 2.80 -11.15 28.05
N SER A 89 3.02 -12.27 27.34
CA SER A 89 1.99 -12.94 26.53
C SER A 89 2.33 -14.40 26.19
N LYS A 90 1.53 -15.06 25.33
CA LYS A 90 1.26 -16.51 25.31
C LYS A 90 2.26 -17.40 24.55
N MET A 91 2.44 -18.62 25.06
CA MET A 91 2.43 -19.85 24.22
C MET A 91 1.37 -20.89 24.67
N SER A 92 0.91 -20.87 25.95
CA SER A 92 -0.14 -21.80 26.45
C SER A 92 -0.92 -21.31 27.69
N MET A 93 -1.00 -20.01 27.91
CA MET A 93 -1.64 -19.38 29.07
C MET A 93 -3.18 -19.45 29.02
N LYS A 94 -3.82 -19.52 30.19
CA LYS A 94 -5.28 -19.61 30.40
C LYS A 94 -5.89 -18.36 31.05
N GLU A 95 -5.05 -17.48 31.60
CA GLU A 95 -5.45 -16.20 32.20
C GLU A 95 -4.33 -15.16 32.02
N MET A 96 -4.61 -13.92 32.45
CA MET A 96 -3.68 -12.80 32.37
C MET A 96 -2.43 -13.04 33.26
N PRO A 97 -1.22 -12.69 32.81
CA PRO A 97 -0.03 -12.72 33.67
C PRO A 97 -0.06 -11.68 34.78
N TYR A 98 0.29 -12.09 35.99
CA TYR A 98 0.41 -11.20 37.15
C TYR A 98 1.28 -11.83 38.24
N MET A 99 1.73 -10.99 39.16
CA MET A 99 2.18 -11.38 40.50
C MET A 99 1.46 -10.48 41.51
N ALA A 100 0.66 -11.04 42.41
CA ALA A 100 -0.21 -10.28 43.32
C ALA A 100 -0.22 -10.85 44.73
N MET A 101 -0.19 -9.98 45.73
CA MET A 101 -0.43 -10.36 47.13
C MET A 101 -1.89 -10.78 47.33
N THR A 102 -2.12 -11.83 48.12
CA THR A 102 -3.47 -12.33 48.46
C THR A 102 -3.87 -12.05 49.91
N GLU A 103 -2.95 -11.53 50.72
CA GLU A 103 -3.19 -11.05 52.07
C GLU A 103 -2.56 -9.67 52.27
N ASP A 104 -3.09 -8.90 53.21
CA ASP A 104 -2.58 -7.55 53.48
C ASP A 104 -1.25 -7.67 54.23
N LYS A 105 -0.28 -6.82 53.89
CA LYS A 105 1.00 -6.82 54.62
C LYS A 105 0.79 -6.34 56.06
N VAL A 106 1.20 -7.13 57.04
CA VAL A 106 1.27 -6.68 58.44
C VAL A 106 2.21 -5.47 58.52
N GLY A 107 1.77 -4.41 59.20
CA GLY A 107 2.50 -3.13 59.28
C GLY A 107 2.27 -2.18 58.11
N GLY A 108 1.36 -2.50 57.19
CA GLY A 108 1.06 -1.68 56.01
C GLY A 108 2.19 -1.70 54.98
N ILE A 109 2.03 -0.87 53.94
CA ILE A 109 2.93 -0.79 52.79
C ILE A 109 3.43 0.64 52.67
N GLY A 110 4.70 0.87 53.00
CA GLY A 110 5.40 2.15 52.87
C GLY A 110 5.91 2.38 51.47
N THR A 111 7.07 1.83 51.15
CA THR A 111 7.75 1.93 49.85
C THR A 111 7.90 0.54 49.25
N VAL A 112 7.72 0.44 47.94
CA VAL A 112 7.92 -0.78 47.15
C VAL A 112 9.13 -0.57 46.26
N GLU A 113 10.09 -1.46 46.35
CA GLU A 113 11.31 -1.45 45.54
C GLU A 113 11.59 -2.85 45.00
N PHE A 114 12.12 -2.97 43.78
CA PHE A 114 12.69 -4.21 43.25
C PHE A 114 13.61 -3.93 42.08
N VAL A 115 14.47 -4.88 41.76
CA VAL A 115 15.36 -4.80 40.61
C VAL A 115 14.77 -5.61 39.45
N TYR A 116 14.90 -5.11 38.23
CA TYR A 116 14.37 -5.76 37.05
C TYR A 116 15.22 -5.51 35.79
N ARG A 117 15.10 -6.42 34.82
CA ARG A 117 15.67 -6.28 33.47
C ARG A 117 14.93 -7.14 32.46
N ALA A 118 15.00 -6.77 31.19
CA ALA A 118 14.44 -7.54 30.09
C ALA A 118 15.07 -8.93 30.02
N TYR A 119 14.26 -9.93 29.68
CA TYR A 119 14.77 -11.24 29.31
C TYR A 119 15.46 -11.13 27.94
N GLY A 120 16.70 -11.64 27.82
CA GLY A 120 17.53 -11.45 26.63
C GLY A 120 16.87 -11.88 25.31
N GLU A 121 16.05 -12.95 25.32
CA GLU A 121 15.34 -13.41 24.12
C GLU A 121 14.14 -12.52 23.72
N HIS A 122 13.67 -11.64 24.62
CA HIS A 122 12.53 -10.74 24.40
C HIS A 122 12.91 -9.25 24.49
N LYS A 123 14.19 -8.91 24.31
CA LYS A 123 14.66 -7.52 24.43
C LYS A 123 14.03 -6.53 23.44
N ALA A 124 13.69 -7.01 22.24
CA ALA A 124 13.14 -6.16 21.17
C ALA A 124 11.61 -6.07 21.18
N SER A 125 10.94 -6.74 22.12
CA SER A 125 9.50 -6.96 22.11
C SER A 125 8.87 -6.74 23.49
N GLN A 126 9.54 -5.96 24.34
CA GLN A 126 9.07 -5.59 25.67
C GLN A 126 7.77 -4.78 25.62
N VAL A 127 7.00 -4.89 26.69
CA VAL A 127 5.77 -4.14 26.93
C VAL A 127 5.91 -3.34 28.22
N ALA A 128 5.05 -2.34 28.41
CA ALA A 128 5.04 -1.55 29.63
C ALA A 128 4.35 -2.32 30.77
N TRP A 129 4.95 -2.26 31.96
CA TRP A 129 4.48 -2.84 33.21
C TRP A 129 4.23 -1.75 34.24
N CYS A 130 3.41 -2.04 35.24
CA CYS A 130 3.16 -1.16 36.36
C CYS A 130 2.98 -1.95 37.66
N VAL A 131 3.21 -1.26 38.77
CA VAL A 131 2.91 -1.76 40.11
C VAL A 131 1.64 -1.08 40.59
N GLN A 132 0.72 -1.83 41.16
CA GLN A 132 -0.55 -1.31 41.65
C GLN A 132 -0.76 -1.71 43.10
N ILE A 133 -1.42 -0.85 43.86
CA ILE A 133 -1.80 -1.06 45.26
C ILE A 133 -3.31 -1.21 45.36
N SER A 134 -3.78 -2.01 46.32
CA SER A 134 -5.18 -2.13 46.72
C SER A 134 -5.30 -1.98 48.23
N GLU A 135 -6.24 -1.15 48.69
CA GLU A 135 -6.56 -0.92 50.12
C GLU A 135 -7.83 -1.67 50.57
N ASP A 136 -8.47 -2.41 49.66
CA ASP A 136 -9.78 -3.04 49.82
C ASP A 136 -9.75 -4.54 49.47
N LYS A 137 -8.66 -5.19 49.83
CA LYS A 137 -8.48 -6.65 49.66
C LYS A 137 -8.52 -7.11 48.20
N GLY A 138 -8.07 -6.27 47.28
CA GLY A 138 -7.91 -6.58 45.87
C GLY A 138 -9.14 -6.28 44.99
N GLU A 139 -10.15 -5.57 45.51
CA GLU A 139 -11.33 -5.18 44.73
C GLU A 139 -10.99 -4.03 43.75
N HIS A 140 -10.25 -3.02 44.21
CA HIS A 140 -9.79 -1.90 43.38
C HIS A 140 -8.26 -1.76 43.45
N TRP A 141 -7.66 -1.40 42.30
CA TRP A 141 -6.20 -1.31 42.15
C TRP A 141 -5.79 0.03 41.55
N GLU A 142 -4.82 0.69 42.16
CA GLU A 142 -4.30 2.00 41.72
C GLU A 142 -2.79 1.94 41.48
N THR A 143 -2.32 2.39 40.31
CA THR A 143 -0.90 2.37 39.93
C THR A 143 -0.01 3.28 40.78
N ILE A 144 1.04 2.74 41.39
CA ILE A 144 2.09 3.49 42.11
C ILE A 144 3.35 3.59 41.23
N GLY A 145 4.08 4.72 41.37
CA GLY A 145 5.34 4.95 40.67
C GLY A 145 5.21 5.07 39.15
N GLN A 146 6.36 5.09 38.48
CA GLN A 146 6.44 5.09 37.01
C GLN A 146 6.14 3.70 36.45
N PRO A 147 5.23 3.57 35.47
CA PRO A 147 5.23 2.41 34.60
C PRO A 147 6.61 2.23 33.97
N PHE A 148 7.03 0.98 33.78
CA PHE A 148 8.36 0.65 33.30
C PHE A 148 8.31 -0.29 32.12
N THR A 149 9.19 -0.05 31.13
CA THR A 149 9.45 -1.01 30.05
C THR A 149 10.85 -1.58 30.30
N PRO A 150 10.99 -2.89 30.58
CA PRO A 150 12.27 -3.50 30.89
C PRO A 150 13.29 -3.32 29.75
N LYS A 151 14.57 -3.10 30.09
CA LYS A 151 15.69 -3.03 29.16
C LYS A 151 16.76 -4.06 29.52
N GLU A 152 17.75 -4.26 28.66
CA GLU A 152 18.80 -5.26 28.93
C GLU A 152 19.63 -4.89 30.17
N GLU A 153 19.85 -3.60 30.44
CA GLU A 153 20.49 -3.12 31.67
C GLU A 153 19.67 -3.44 32.93
N VAL A 154 20.37 -3.59 34.06
CA VAL A 154 19.75 -3.74 35.38
C VAL A 154 19.14 -2.40 35.78
N GLN A 155 17.85 -2.39 36.12
CA GLN A 155 17.08 -1.21 36.48
C GLN A 155 16.37 -1.44 37.83
N THR A 156 16.07 -0.36 38.55
CA THR A 156 15.34 -0.43 39.82
C THR A 156 13.98 0.23 39.68
N PHE A 157 12.93 -0.44 40.17
CA PHE A 157 11.63 0.16 40.38
C PHE A 157 11.59 0.64 41.82
N HIS A 158 11.10 1.85 42.05
CA HIS A 158 10.92 2.44 43.37
C HIS A 158 9.61 3.23 43.38
N ALA A 159 8.78 3.05 44.41
CA ALA A 159 7.56 3.84 44.58
C ALA A 159 7.10 3.89 46.05
N LYS A 160 6.75 5.08 46.54
CA LYS A 160 6.08 5.25 47.83
C LYS A 160 4.57 5.00 47.69
N ALA A 161 4.05 3.97 48.35
CA ALA A 161 2.62 3.67 48.45
C ALA A 161 1.99 4.29 49.70
N ASN A 162 2.65 4.13 50.85
CA ASN A 162 2.26 4.59 52.18
C ASN A 162 0.79 4.36 52.57
N VAL A 163 0.35 3.10 52.55
CA VAL A 163 -1.01 2.68 52.97
C VAL A 163 -0.98 1.84 54.25
N GLU A 164 -1.90 2.13 55.18
CA GLU A 164 -1.99 1.43 56.48
C GLU A 164 -2.38 -0.05 56.31
N THR A 165 -3.24 -0.34 55.35
CA THR A 165 -3.65 -1.69 54.95
C THR A 165 -3.64 -1.80 53.44
N GLY A 166 -2.94 -2.80 52.88
CA GLY A 166 -3.04 -3.02 51.45
C GLY A 166 -2.23 -4.19 50.89
N ARG A 167 -2.34 -4.33 49.57
CA ARG A 167 -1.73 -5.38 48.73
C ARG A 167 -1.11 -4.77 47.50
N ILE A 168 -0.01 -5.32 47.01
CA ILE A 168 0.53 -4.96 45.69
C ILE A 168 0.28 -6.03 44.64
N ARG A 169 0.23 -5.58 43.38
CA ARG A 169 0.39 -6.45 42.20
C ARG A 169 1.29 -5.81 41.16
N ILE A 170 1.91 -6.65 40.34
CA ILE A 170 2.73 -6.26 39.19
C ILE A 170 2.06 -6.84 37.94
N VAL A 171 1.69 -5.95 37.01
CA VAL A 171 0.89 -6.27 35.81
C VAL A 171 1.32 -5.40 34.62
N ARG A 172 0.87 -5.73 33.41
CA ARG A 172 1.04 -4.85 32.24
C ARG A 172 0.21 -3.57 32.39
N THR A 173 0.61 -2.48 31.73
CA THR A 173 -0.18 -1.22 31.76
C THR A 173 -1.54 -1.36 31.07
N ASP A 174 -1.66 -2.25 30.08
CA ASP A 174 -2.89 -2.56 29.34
C ASP A 174 -3.73 -3.69 29.98
N TYR A 175 -3.47 -4.06 31.24
CA TYR A 175 -4.05 -5.24 31.91
C TYR A 175 -5.60 -5.32 31.82
N ALA A 176 -6.31 -4.19 31.86
CA ALA A 176 -7.77 -4.18 31.84
C ALA A 176 -8.39 -4.46 30.45
N VAL A 177 -7.62 -4.27 29.37
CA VAL A 177 -8.13 -4.28 27.99
C VAL A 177 -7.36 -5.24 27.06
N PHE A 178 -6.24 -5.80 27.52
CA PHE A 178 -5.40 -6.68 26.72
C PHE A 178 -6.11 -8.01 26.39
N ASP A 179 -6.27 -8.27 25.08
CA ASP A 179 -6.80 -9.55 24.58
C ASP A 179 -5.71 -10.63 24.55
N TYR A 180 -5.49 -11.25 25.71
CA TYR A 180 -4.52 -12.34 25.84
C TYR A 180 -4.89 -13.60 25.06
N ALA A 181 -6.17 -13.77 24.67
CA ALA A 181 -6.61 -14.93 23.91
C ALA A 181 -6.18 -14.85 22.44
N ALA A 182 -6.07 -13.64 21.89
CA ALA A 182 -5.62 -13.38 20.52
C ALA A 182 -4.08 -13.38 20.34
N ALA A 183 -3.29 -13.37 21.41
CA ALA A 183 -1.84 -13.34 21.33
C ALA A 183 -1.24 -14.68 20.82
N GLY A 184 -0.42 -14.61 19.75
CA GLY A 184 0.09 -15.79 19.02
C GLY A 184 1.51 -16.27 19.33
N LYS A 185 2.30 -15.53 20.14
CA LYS A 185 3.68 -15.85 20.53
C LYS A 185 4.05 -15.12 21.82
N PHE A 186 5.10 -15.55 22.53
CA PHE A 186 5.67 -14.76 23.63
C PHE A 186 6.20 -13.44 23.06
N ASP A 187 5.51 -12.34 23.35
CA ASP A 187 5.99 -11.01 22.95
C ASP A 187 6.97 -10.45 23.98
N ALA A 188 6.69 -10.51 25.27
CA ALA A 188 7.56 -9.93 26.29
C ALA A 188 7.85 -10.90 27.43
N ALA A 189 9.00 -10.76 28.07
CA ALA A 189 9.25 -11.26 29.42
C ALA A 189 10.36 -10.46 30.09
N PHE A 190 10.30 -10.35 31.41
CA PHE A 190 11.35 -9.71 32.18
C PHE A 190 11.65 -10.52 33.43
N ASN A 191 12.86 -10.32 33.95
CA ASN A 191 13.29 -10.92 35.19
C ASN A 191 13.24 -9.85 36.30
N LEU A 192 12.81 -10.26 37.48
CA LEU A 192 12.59 -9.45 38.67
C LEU A 192 13.28 -10.10 39.86
N ASP A 193 13.91 -9.29 40.69
CA ASP A 193 14.70 -9.71 41.84
C ASP A 193 14.62 -8.70 43.00
N ASP A 194 15.05 -9.12 44.20
CA ASP A 194 15.18 -8.27 45.40
C ASP A 194 13.96 -7.38 45.71
N ILE A 195 12.78 -7.97 45.93
CA ILE A 195 11.60 -7.17 46.30
C ILE A 195 11.72 -6.70 47.74
N SER A 196 11.60 -5.40 47.96
CA SER A 196 11.50 -4.77 49.28
C SER A 196 10.17 -4.03 49.41
N ILE A 197 9.47 -4.28 50.52
CA ILE A 197 8.26 -3.58 50.92
C ILE A 197 8.44 -3.10 52.36
N THR A 198 8.63 -1.78 52.54
CA THR A 198 8.76 -1.20 53.88
C THR A 198 7.39 -1.05 54.56
N ASP A 199 7.40 -0.78 55.86
CA ASP A 199 6.17 -0.51 56.62
C ASP A 199 5.59 0.87 56.32
N TYR A 200 4.30 1.01 56.53
CA TYR A 200 3.60 2.30 56.52
C TYR A 200 4.18 3.28 57.55
N GLU A 201 4.23 4.56 57.19
CA GLU A 201 4.60 5.69 58.04
C GLU A 201 3.34 6.45 58.47
N ALA A 202 3.09 6.56 59.78
CA ALA A 202 1.86 7.06 60.43
C ALA A 202 1.42 8.51 60.11
N GLU A 203 2.09 9.20 59.20
CA GLU A 203 1.56 10.42 58.60
C GLU A 203 0.46 10.04 57.58
N ALA A 204 -0.58 10.87 57.45
CA ALA A 204 -1.72 10.57 56.57
C ALA A 204 -1.24 10.11 55.19
N PRO A 205 -1.90 9.13 54.53
CA PRO A 205 -1.49 8.63 53.21
C PRO A 205 -1.48 9.79 52.19
N ASN A 206 -0.30 10.39 52.05
CA ASN A 206 -0.05 11.62 51.30
C ASN A 206 0.41 11.25 49.88
N ARG A 207 -0.33 10.34 49.21
CA ARG A 207 0.09 9.76 47.93
C ARG A 207 0.13 10.84 46.84
N PRO A 208 1.30 11.09 46.22
CA PRO A 208 1.38 11.97 45.07
C PRO A 208 0.60 11.36 43.90
N SER A 209 -0.41 12.06 43.40
CA SER A 209 -1.19 11.61 42.25
C SER A 209 -1.49 12.72 41.26
N ILE A 210 -1.57 12.34 40.00
CA ILE A 210 -2.07 13.16 38.90
C ILE A 210 -3.23 12.35 38.30
N ILE A 211 -4.37 12.99 38.08
CA ILE A 211 -5.57 12.37 37.53
C ILE A 211 -6.07 13.29 36.42
N ALA A 212 -6.04 12.78 35.20
CA ALA A 212 -6.73 13.39 34.08
C ALA A 212 -8.20 12.95 34.09
N ASN A 213 -9.13 13.84 33.77
CA ASN A 213 -10.55 13.50 33.69
C ASN A 213 -10.91 12.57 32.51
N ASN A 214 -9.99 12.38 31.58
CA ASN A 214 -10.08 11.44 30.46
C ASN A 214 -8.70 10.85 30.17
N ASP A 215 -8.67 9.56 29.87
CA ASP A 215 -7.51 8.83 29.36
C ASP A 215 -7.37 8.94 27.83
N LEU A 216 -8.42 9.38 27.13
CA LEU A 216 -8.45 9.66 25.70
C LEU A 216 -9.10 11.02 25.38
N LEU A 217 -8.35 11.88 24.67
CA LEU A 217 -8.86 13.08 24.00
C LEU A 217 -9.05 12.80 22.50
N SER A 218 -10.30 12.55 22.11
CA SER A 218 -10.67 12.39 20.71
C SER A 218 -11.13 13.71 20.09
N PHE A 219 -10.33 14.23 19.16
CA PHE A 219 -10.65 15.41 18.36
C PHE A 219 -11.66 15.11 17.25
N GLY A 220 -11.94 13.83 16.96
CA GLY A 220 -12.81 13.43 15.86
C GLY A 220 -12.27 13.89 14.49
N GLU A 221 -13.17 14.23 13.58
CA GLU A 221 -12.81 14.74 12.26
C GLU A 221 -12.60 16.27 12.30
N VAL A 222 -11.48 16.72 11.74
CA VAL A 222 -11.09 18.14 11.63
C VAL A 222 -10.61 18.40 10.22
N ASN A 223 -11.03 19.49 9.59
CA ASN A 223 -10.57 19.79 8.25
C ASN A 223 -9.06 20.10 8.25
N LYS A 224 -8.34 19.64 7.21
CA LYS A 224 -6.94 20.01 6.97
C LYS A 224 -6.78 21.53 7.01
N GLY A 225 -5.78 22.00 7.74
CA GLY A 225 -5.50 23.43 7.93
C GLY A 225 -6.36 24.13 8.99
N GLU A 226 -7.46 23.50 9.44
CA GLU A 226 -8.22 23.97 10.59
C GLU A 226 -7.66 23.40 11.89
N THR A 227 -8.02 24.03 13.01
CA THR A 227 -7.58 23.62 14.34
C THR A 227 -8.78 23.29 15.21
N LYS A 228 -8.70 22.21 15.98
CA LYS A 228 -9.66 21.91 17.04
C LYS A 228 -8.96 21.85 18.37
N LYS A 229 -9.57 22.49 19.36
CA LYS A 229 -9.06 22.56 20.73
C LYS A 229 -10.00 21.80 21.67
N LEU A 230 -9.42 21.03 22.57
CA LEU A 230 -10.11 20.37 23.68
C LEU A 230 -9.40 20.70 24.99
N THR A 231 -10.17 20.87 26.06
CA THR A 231 -9.62 21.13 27.40
C THR A 231 -9.62 19.86 28.22
N LEU A 232 -8.47 19.56 28.83
CA LEU A 232 -8.28 18.46 29.75
C LEU A 232 -8.19 19.00 31.17
N ASN A 233 -8.95 18.40 32.08
CA ASN A 233 -9.00 18.81 33.48
C ASN A 233 -8.13 17.85 34.28
N ILE A 234 -7.13 18.39 34.96
CA ILE A 234 -6.17 17.68 35.80
C ILE A 234 -6.51 17.95 37.25
N THR A 235 -6.65 16.88 38.04
CA THR A 235 -6.66 16.94 39.50
C THR A 235 -5.36 16.33 39.99
N TYR A 236 -4.65 17.03 40.87
CA TYR A 236 -3.43 16.50 41.48
C TYR A 236 -3.50 16.58 42.99
N LYS A 237 -2.85 15.61 43.64
CA LYS A 237 -2.81 15.51 45.09
C LYS A 237 -1.38 15.27 45.56
N ASN A 238 -1.06 15.87 46.70
CA ASN A 238 0.19 15.73 47.44
C ASN A 238 1.46 15.88 46.57
N LEU A 239 1.43 16.77 45.58
CA LEU A 239 2.60 17.09 44.75
C LEU A 239 3.43 18.20 45.38
N ASN A 240 4.74 18.13 45.23
CA ASN A 240 5.69 19.15 45.69
C ASN A 240 6.58 19.70 44.57
N ALA A 241 6.35 19.28 43.33
CA ALA A 241 7.03 19.72 42.13
C ALA A 241 6.01 20.03 41.04
N ASP A 242 6.36 20.95 40.13
CA ASP A 242 5.57 21.26 38.94
C ASP A 242 5.29 19.99 38.12
N ILE A 243 4.15 19.96 37.42
CA ILE A 243 3.82 18.88 36.49
C ILE A 243 4.33 19.28 35.11
N ALA A 244 5.42 18.67 34.65
CA ALA A 244 5.90 18.81 33.28
C ALA A 244 4.96 18.11 32.29
N LEU A 245 4.75 18.72 31.12
CA LEU A 245 3.89 18.23 30.05
C LEU A 245 4.73 17.98 28.80
N SER A 246 4.57 16.81 28.19
CA SER A 246 5.29 16.47 26.96
C SER A 246 4.43 15.63 26.01
N LEU A 247 4.61 15.86 24.71
CA LEU A 247 3.96 15.10 23.65
C LEU A 247 4.93 14.06 23.08
N MET A 248 4.45 12.84 22.88
CA MET A 248 5.23 11.70 22.39
C MET A 248 4.50 11.01 21.23
N GLY A 249 5.25 10.32 20.37
CA GLY A 249 4.73 9.57 19.21
C GLY A 249 5.04 10.21 17.86
N GLU A 250 4.91 9.43 16.78
CA GLU A 250 5.28 9.83 15.41
C GLU A 250 4.45 10.99 14.84
N SER A 251 3.28 11.26 15.44
CA SER A 251 2.40 12.35 15.06
C SER A 251 2.35 13.49 16.08
N ALA A 252 3.24 13.53 17.08
CA ALA A 252 3.20 14.56 18.13
C ALA A 252 3.24 16.00 17.58
N GLN A 253 3.89 16.21 16.44
CA GLN A 253 4.06 17.50 15.75
C GLN A 253 2.75 18.16 15.28
N VAL A 254 1.64 17.43 15.15
CA VAL A 254 0.33 18.01 14.80
C VAL A 254 -0.52 18.35 16.02
N PHE A 255 0.01 18.10 17.23
CA PHE A 255 -0.60 18.48 18.49
C PHE A 255 0.21 19.56 19.20
N SER A 256 -0.47 20.42 19.95
CA SER A 256 0.18 21.40 20.82
C SER A 256 -0.59 21.58 22.12
N LEU A 257 0.12 22.05 23.15
CA LEU A 257 -0.41 22.27 24.49
C LEU A 257 -0.40 23.77 24.81
N SER A 258 -1.36 24.25 25.60
CA SER A 258 -1.37 25.65 26.05
C SER A 258 -0.25 26.01 27.02
N ALA A 259 0.43 25.02 27.58
CA ALA A 259 1.59 25.18 28.47
C ALA A 259 2.49 23.95 28.37
N ASP A 260 3.77 24.13 28.70
CA ASP A 260 4.77 23.07 28.84
C ASP A 260 4.81 22.47 30.25
N LYS A 261 4.17 23.13 31.23
CA LYS A 261 4.00 22.63 32.60
C LYS A 261 2.77 23.21 33.30
N ILE A 262 2.35 22.56 34.38
CA ILE A 262 1.40 23.08 35.37
C ILE A 262 2.19 23.41 36.64
N THR A 263 2.18 24.68 37.06
CA THR A 263 2.82 25.11 38.30
C THR A 263 2.04 24.62 39.51
N VAL A 264 2.70 23.92 40.43
CA VAL A 264 2.07 23.41 41.65
C VAL A 264 2.28 24.43 42.78
N THR A 265 1.25 25.20 43.12
CA THR A 265 1.30 26.21 44.19
C THR A 265 0.84 25.70 45.55
N GLU A 266 -0.06 24.71 45.54
CA GLU A 266 -0.54 23.99 46.71
C GLU A 266 -0.38 22.49 46.46
N ALA A 267 -0.18 21.69 47.51
CA ALA A 267 0.06 20.26 47.35
C ALA A 267 -1.11 19.53 46.67
N ASN A 268 -2.33 20.04 46.83
CA ASN A 268 -3.54 19.54 46.20
C ASN A 268 -4.14 20.64 45.35
N GLY A 269 -4.57 20.31 44.13
CA GLY A 269 -5.15 21.32 43.26
C GLY A 269 -5.78 20.73 42.00
N THR A 270 -6.32 21.64 41.20
CA THR A 270 -6.82 21.35 39.86
C THR A 270 -6.22 22.33 38.86
N ALA A 271 -6.08 21.89 37.62
CA ALA A 271 -5.58 22.69 36.52
C ALA A 271 -6.24 22.26 35.21
N ASN A 272 -6.33 23.18 34.26
CA ASN A 272 -6.82 22.89 32.92
C ASN A 272 -5.68 23.06 31.93
N ILE A 273 -5.56 22.12 30.99
CA ILE A 273 -4.64 22.22 29.86
C ILE A 273 -5.43 22.10 28.57
N ASP A 274 -5.24 23.04 27.65
CA ASP A 274 -5.80 22.91 26.31
C ASP A 274 -4.84 22.10 25.45
N ALA A 275 -5.34 21.03 24.85
CA ALA A 275 -4.68 20.33 23.76
C ALA A 275 -5.31 20.78 22.43
N THR A 276 -4.48 21.13 21.46
CA THR A 276 -4.90 21.56 20.12
C THR A 276 -4.43 20.56 19.09
N PHE A 277 -5.32 20.15 18.18
CA PHE A 277 -5.02 19.35 17.00
C PHE A 277 -5.08 20.25 15.76
N ALA A 278 -3.99 20.30 14.99
CA ALA A 278 -3.79 21.22 13.86
C ALA A 278 -3.14 20.51 12.65
N PRO A 279 -3.84 19.57 12.00
CA PRO A 279 -3.25 18.77 10.92
C PRO A 279 -3.05 19.56 9.62
N GLN A 280 -1.91 19.33 8.97
CA GLN A 280 -1.59 19.92 7.65
C GLN A 280 -1.65 18.91 6.50
N ALA A 281 -1.86 17.64 6.78
CA ALA A 281 -2.09 16.59 5.79
C ALA A 281 -3.33 15.77 6.19
N LEU A 282 -3.90 15.05 5.22
CA LEU A 282 -5.01 14.14 5.48
C LEU A 282 -4.51 12.88 6.19
N GLY A 283 -5.35 12.25 7.00
CA GLY A 283 -5.00 11.00 7.67
C GLY A 283 -5.46 10.93 9.12
N THR A 284 -5.15 9.81 9.75
CA THR A 284 -5.41 9.59 11.18
C THR A 284 -4.12 9.80 11.96
N TYR A 285 -4.18 10.57 13.03
CA TYR A 285 -3.05 10.98 13.85
C TYR A 285 -3.25 10.51 15.29
N GLN A 286 -2.18 9.98 15.88
CA GLN A 286 -2.16 9.51 17.27
C GLN A 286 -0.89 9.99 17.98
N ALA A 287 -1.06 10.50 19.19
CA ALA A 287 0.03 10.93 20.06
C ALA A 287 -0.30 10.66 21.53
N VAL A 288 0.70 10.76 22.40
CA VAL A 288 0.53 10.61 23.85
C VAL A 288 0.94 11.90 24.55
N LEU A 289 0.05 12.45 25.37
CA LEU A 289 0.36 13.51 26.33
C LEU A 289 0.80 12.88 27.65
N LYS A 290 2.05 13.09 28.04
CA LYS A 290 2.59 12.68 29.33
C LYS A 290 2.61 13.87 30.30
N LEU A 291 2.02 13.65 31.48
CA LEU A 291 2.07 14.54 32.64
C LEU A 291 3.02 13.93 33.69
N GLN A 292 4.01 14.67 34.16
CA GLN A 292 5.03 14.17 35.08
C GLN A 292 5.38 15.16 36.19
N SER A 293 5.26 14.76 37.46
CA SER A 293 5.77 15.49 38.62
C SER A 293 6.60 14.54 39.49
N GLY A 294 7.92 14.73 39.53
CA GLY A 294 8.84 13.78 40.14
C GLY A 294 8.70 12.37 39.55
N GLU A 295 8.36 11.40 40.41
CA GLU A 295 8.08 10.00 40.07
C GLU A 295 6.61 9.70 39.79
N THR A 296 5.72 10.71 39.85
CA THR A 296 4.29 10.54 39.54
C THR A 296 4.03 10.90 38.09
N THR A 297 3.41 9.99 37.33
CA THR A 297 2.98 10.27 35.96
C THR A 297 1.57 9.82 35.66
N THR A 298 0.99 10.51 34.68
CA THR A 298 -0.24 10.13 34.00
C THR A 298 -0.06 10.34 32.51
N GLU A 299 -0.66 9.49 31.69
CA GLU A 299 -0.66 9.62 30.24
C GLU A 299 -2.09 9.75 29.73
N VAL A 300 -2.26 10.54 28.68
CA VAL A 300 -3.53 10.73 27.96
C VAL A 300 -3.29 10.53 26.48
N GLN A 301 -4.06 9.63 25.87
CA GLN A 301 -4.04 9.37 24.44
C GLN A 301 -4.70 10.54 23.69
N LEU A 302 -4.08 10.98 22.59
CA LEU A 302 -4.62 12.00 21.70
C LEU A 302 -4.92 11.35 20.35
N MET A 303 -6.15 11.52 19.85
CA MET A 303 -6.55 10.99 18.55
C MET A 303 -7.30 12.04 17.73
N GLY A 304 -6.92 12.19 16.47
CA GLY A 304 -7.61 13.07 15.53
C GLY A 304 -7.54 12.53 14.11
N LYS A 305 -8.57 12.81 13.30
CA LYS A 305 -8.58 12.49 11.87
C LYS A 305 -8.68 13.79 11.08
N ALA A 306 -7.66 14.04 10.27
CA ALA A 306 -7.69 15.14 9.32
C ALA A 306 -8.49 14.71 8.09
N ILE A 307 -9.57 15.44 7.83
CA ILE A 307 -10.44 15.26 6.67
C ILE A 307 -10.33 16.48 5.75
N ARG A 308 -10.86 16.35 4.54
CA ARG A 308 -10.99 17.49 3.63
C ARG A 308 -12.26 18.27 3.98
N LYS A 309 -12.19 19.59 3.82
CA LYS A 309 -13.37 20.46 3.87
C LYS A 309 -14.20 20.25 2.60
N ALA A 310 -15.48 19.92 2.77
CA ALA A 310 -16.39 19.70 1.64
C ALA A 310 -16.50 20.95 0.75
N GLY A 311 -16.47 20.77 -0.58
CA GLY A 311 -16.58 21.86 -1.57
C GLY A 311 -15.29 22.61 -1.94
N GLU A 312 -14.14 22.29 -1.33
CA GLU A 312 -12.85 22.90 -1.65
C GLU A 312 -11.85 21.84 -2.17
N PHE A 313 -11.93 21.49 -3.46
CA PHE A 313 -10.85 20.76 -4.13
C PHE A 313 -9.72 21.73 -4.45
N THR A 314 -8.70 21.73 -3.61
CA THR A 314 -7.44 22.44 -3.87
C THR A 314 -6.45 21.45 -4.44
N TYR A 315 -6.10 21.63 -5.70
CA TYR A 315 -4.99 20.93 -6.35
C TYR A 315 -3.70 21.70 -6.09
N SER A 316 -2.57 21.19 -6.59
CA SER A 316 -1.26 21.85 -6.50
C SER A 316 -1.17 23.23 -7.19
N GLY A 317 -2.23 23.69 -7.87
CA GLY A 317 -2.36 25.05 -8.39
C GLY A 317 -3.43 25.16 -9.49
N GLY A 318 -3.57 26.35 -10.07
CA GLY A 318 -4.47 26.62 -11.19
C GLY A 318 -5.93 26.85 -10.81
N GLU A 319 -6.72 27.32 -11.77
CA GLU A 319 -8.14 27.68 -11.60
C GLU A 319 -9.09 26.77 -12.42
N GLY A 320 -8.53 25.75 -13.07
CA GLY A 320 -9.27 24.82 -13.93
C GLY A 320 -9.76 25.43 -15.24
N THR A 321 -9.26 26.60 -15.63
CA THR A 321 -9.50 27.19 -16.96
C THR A 321 -8.49 26.66 -17.97
N LYS A 322 -8.70 26.93 -19.26
CA LYS A 322 -7.77 26.48 -20.29
C LYS A 322 -6.39 27.14 -20.15
N GLU A 323 -6.37 28.41 -19.77
CA GLU A 323 -5.16 29.22 -19.59
C GLU A 323 -4.49 28.96 -18.23
N SER A 324 -5.26 28.50 -17.25
CA SER A 324 -4.80 28.18 -15.89
C SER A 324 -5.41 26.83 -15.46
N PRO A 325 -4.96 25.70 -16.04
CA PRO A 325 -5.47 24.38 -15.71
C PRO A 325 -5.14 24.02 -14.26
N TYR A 326 -5.99 23.21 -13.63
CA TYR A 326 -5.66 22.63 -12.34
C TYR A 326 -4.38 21.79 -12.47
N LEU A 327 -3.40 22.07 -11.61
CA LEU A 327 -2.09 21.43 -11.64
C LEU A 327 -2.10 20.17 -10.78
N ILE A 328 -1.76 19.04 -11.39
CA ILE A 328 -1.62 17.75 -10.72
C ILE A 328 -0.12 17.49 -10.56
N SER A 329 0.38 17.63 -9.33
CA SER A 329 1.81 17.53 -9.01
C SER A 329 2.12 16.46 -7.98
N THR A 330 1.10 15.82 -7.40
CA THR A 330 1.24 14.81 -6.36
C THR A 330 0.24 13.68 -6.56
N ALA A 331 0.51 12.51 -5.96
CA ALA A 331 -0.45 11.40 -5.93
C ALA A 331 -1.77 11.81 -5.23
N GLY A 332 -1.68 12.65 -4.20
CA GLY A 332 -2.84 13.21 -3.51
C GLY A 332 -3.75 14.03 -4.42
N ASP A 333 -3.21 14.80 -5.37
CA ASP A 333 -4.03 15.54 -6.34
C ASP A 333 -4.86 14.60 -7.23
N ILE A 334 -4.32 13.41 -7.56
CA ILE A 334 -5.03 12.39 -8.34
C ILE A 334 -6.12 11.72 -7.49
N GLU A 335 -5.83 11.39 -6.22
CA GLU A 335 -6.83 10.88 -5.28
C GLU A 335 -7.98 11.88 -5.10
N ASP A 336 -7.65 13.16 -5.02
CA ASP A 336 -8.62 14.24 -4.88
C ASP A 336 -9.51 14.39 -6.11
N LEU A 337 -8.93 14.29 -7.30
CA LEU A 337 -9.68 14.28 -8.55
C LEU A 337 -10.63 13.08 -8.60
N SER A 338 -10.17 11.89 -8.21
CA SER A 338 -11.01 10.70 -8.12
C SER A 338 -12.18 10.91 -7.15
N LEU A 339 -11.90 11.38 -5.94
CA LEU A 339 -12.91 11.63 -4.92
C LEU A 339 -13.94 12.68 -5.39
N ALA A 340 -13.46 13.78 -5.95
CA ALA A 340 -14.31 14.86 -6.46
C ALA A 340 -15.31 14.37 -7.50
N VAL A 341 -14.86 13.51 -8.40
CA VAL A 341 -15.73 12.96 -9.43
C VAL A 341 -16.74 11.98 -8.84
N ASP A 342 -16.34 11.20 -7.84
CA ASP A 342 -17.24 10.27 -7.16
C ASP A 342 -18.33 10.99 -6.35
N THR A 343 -18.02 12.14 -5.73
CA THR A 343 -18.92 12.78 -4.74
C THR A 343 -19.61 14.05 -5.21
N GLU A 344 -18.96 14.91 -6.01
CA GLU A 344 -19.31 16.34 -6.05
C GLU A 344 -19.46 16.94 -7.46
N THR A 345 -18.62 16.58 -8.44
CA THR A 345 -18.60 17.27 -9.75
C THR A 345 -18.11 16.37 -10.89
N ASP A 346 -18.56 16.61 -12.12
CA ASP A 346 -18.04 15.92 -13.31
C ASP A 346 -16.86 16.66 -13.97
N TYR A 347 -16.55 17.88 -13.51
CA TYR A 347 -15.55 18.77 -14.13
C TYR A 347 -15.82 19.16 -15.60
N ALA A 348 -17.08 19.19 -16.04
CA ALA A 348 -17.44 19.67 -17.37
C ALA A 348 -16.81 21.05 -17.67
N GLY A 349 -16.05 21.13 -18.77
CA GLY A 349 -15.39 22.37 -19.22
C GLY A 349 -14.14 22.78 -18.41
N ARG A 350 -13.67 21.95 -17.48
CA ARG A 350 -12.46 22.21 -16.69
C ARG A 350 -11.23 21.49 -17.25
N TYR A 351 -10.07 22.06 -16.99
CA TYR A 351 -8.79 21.59 -17.51
C TYR A 351 -7.84 21.18 -16.38
N PHE A 352 -7.13 20.09 -16.59
CA PHE A 352 -6.14 19.51 -15.69
C PHE A 352 -4.85 19.29 -16.45
N LYS A 353 -3.71 19.50 -15.76
CA LYS A 353 -2.40 19.30 -16.34
C LYS A 353 -1.45 18.64 -15.35
N LEU A 354 -0.81 17.52 -15.73
CA LEU A 354 0.32 16.99 -14.97
C LEU A 354 1.51 17.95 -15.08
N THR A 355 2.22 18.15 -13.99
CA THR A 355 3.42 19.03 -13.97
C THR A 355 4.74 18.25 -13.92
N LYS A 356 4.64 16.94 -13.64
CA LYS A 356 5.74 15.99 -13.54
C LYS A 356 5.18 14.57 -13.51
N ASP A 357 6.08 13.60 -13.58
CA ASP A 357 5.75 12.19 -13.33
C ASP A 357 5.22 12.01 -11.90
N ILE A 358 4.19 11.19 -11.75
CA ILE A 358 3.51 10.91 -10.48
C ILE A 358 3.70 9.43 -10.11
N ASP A 359 4.22 9.20 -8.91
CA ASP A 359 4.33 7.87 -8.30
C ASP A 359 3.15 7.63 -7.34
N MET A 360 2.39 6.55 -7.59
CA MET A 360 1.19 6.20 -6.83
C MET A 360 1.44 5.13 -5.76
N SER A 361 2.70 4.77 -5.47
CA SER A 361 3.06 3.72 -4.51
C SER A 361 2.55 3.95 -3.07
N GLY A 362 2.33 5.22 -2.68
CA GLY A 362 1.73 5.58 -1.39
C GLY A 362 0.19 5.57 -1.34
N VAL A 363 -0.48 5.30 -2.46
CA VAL A 363 -1.95 5.36 -2.57
C VAL A 363 -2.55 3.98 -2.38
N SER A 364 -3.35 3.82 -1.33
CA SER A 364 -4.11 2.59 -1.06
C SER A 364 -5.60 2.88 -1.11
N ASN A 365 -6.35 2.16 -1.96
CA ASN A 365 -7.83 2.23 -2.08
C ASN A 365 -8.41 3.40 -2.87
N MET A 366 -7.67 3.98 -3.83
CA MET A 366 -8.24 4.94 -4.77
C MET A 366 -9.32 4.29 -5.66
N LYS A 367 -10.42 5.02 -5.91
CA LYS A 367 -11.43 4.68 -6.94
C LYS A 367 -11.01 5.19 -8.32
N PRO A 368 -11.54 4.63 -9.42
CA PRO A 368 -11.34 5.23 -10.74
C PRO A 368 -11.85 6.68 -10.77
N ILE A 369 -11.21 7.55 -11.55
CA ILE A 369 -11.73 8.89 -11.83
C ILE A 369 -12.98 8.71 -12.70
N GLY A 370 -14.16 9.04 -12.18
CA GLY A 370 -15.43 8.66 -12.82
C GLY A 370 -15.91 7.28 -12.42
N ASN A 371 -15.85 7.00 -11.10
CA ASN A 371 -16.27 5.81 -10.35
C ASN A 371 -16.19 4.43 -11.03
N ASN A 372 -16.62 3.38 -10.34
CA ASN A 372 -16.65 2.04 -10.91
C ASN A 372 -18.09 1.61 -11.21
N PHE A 373 -18.23 0.63 -12.09
CA PHE A 373 -19.48 -0.05 -12.33
C PHE A 373 -19.75 -0.97 -11.12
N GLY A 374 -20.80 -0.67 -10.36
CA GLY A 374 -21.19 -1.45 -9.20
C GLY A 374 -22.35 -2.38 -9.49
N THR A 375 -23.19 -2.64 -8.48
CA THR A 375 -24.45 -3.37 -8.65
C THR A 375 -25.51 -2.53 -9.35
N SER A 376 -26.58 -3.17 -9.81
CA SER A 376 -27.79 -2.48 -10.28
C SER A 376 -28.22 -1.38 -9.30
N GLY A 377 -28.52 -0.19 -9.83
CA GLY A 377 -28.84 1.00 -9.04
C GLY A 377 -27.63 1.86 -8.64
N THR A 378 -26.39 1.47 -8.99
CA THR A 378 -25.22 2.33 -8.80
C THR A 378 -25.37 3.61 -9.61
N THR A 379 -25.29 4.76 -8.93
CA THR A 379 -25.24 6.07 -9.59
C THR A 379 -23.91 6.19 -10.32
N LEU A 380 -23.95 6.23 -11.65
CA LEU A 380 -22.77 6.43 -12.47
C LEU A 380 -22.26 7.86 -12.33
N LYS A 381 -20.95 8.01 -12.14
CA LYS A 381 -20.26 9.29 -12.06
C LYS A 381 -19.24 9.32 -13.17
N ALA A 382 -19.25 10.37 -13.98
CA ALA A 382 -18.34 10.49 -15.11
C ALA A 382 -17.42 11.68 -14.91
N PHE A 383 -16.21 11.56 -15.42
CA PHE A 383 -15.36 12.72 -15.66
C PHE A 383 -15.65 13.29 -17.05
N SER A 384 -15.82 14.60 -17.10
CA SER A 384 -16.19 15.40 -18.28
C SER A 384 -15.23 16.58 -18.53
N GLY A 385 -14.06 16.55 -17.89
CA GLY A 385 -13.00 17.54 -18.09
C GLY A 385 -12.03 17.22 -19.23
N THR A 386 -11.01 18.06 -19.36
CA THR A 386 -9.83 17.82 -20.18
C THR A 386 -8.64 17.53 -19.26
N PHE A 387 -8.01 16.37 -19.41
CA PHE A 387 -6.83 15.96 -18.65
C PHE A 387 -5.63 15.83 -19.59
N ASP A 388 -4.67 16.74 -19.46
CA ASP A 388 -3.42 16.74 -20.20
C ASP A 388 -2.29 16.18 -19.33
N GLY A 389 -1.74 15.04 -19.73
CA GLY A 389 -0.59 14.45 -19.08
C GLY A 389 0.71 15.20 -19.37
N ASP A 390 0.75 16.12 -20.35
CA ASP A 390 1.95 16.87 -20.75
C ASP A 390 3.18 15.98 -21.02
N ASN A 391 2.94 14.76 -21.51
CA ASN A 391 3.91 13.69 -21.75
C ASN A 391 4.55 13.10 -20.47
N HIS A 392 3.95 13.35 -19.30
CA HIS A 392 4.34 12.75 -18.04
C HIS A 392 3.73 11.37 -17.80
N LYS A 393 4.33 10.68 -16.83
CA LYS A 393 3.95 9.33 -16.42
C LYS A 393 3.14 9.31 -15.13
N ILE A 394 2.21 8.35 -15.03
CA ILE A 394 1.67 7.88 -13.75
C ILE A 394 2.19 6.45 -13.56
N THR A 395 2.80 6.20 -12.40
CA THR A 395 3.48 4.93 -12.11
C THR A 395 3.00 4.26 -10.83
N HIS A 396 3.19 2.94 -10.74
CA HIS A 396 2.90 2.13 -9.54
C HIS A 396 1.45 2.16 -9.06
N LEU A 397 0.49 2.51 -9.92
CA LEU A 397 -0.93 2.47 -9.58
C LEU A 397 -1.42 1.02 -9.60
N THR A 398 -1.90 0.54 -8.45
CA THR A 398 -2.51 -0.78 -8.32
C THR A 398 -3.99 -0.66 -7.95
N MET A 399 -4.87 -1.21 -8.79
CA MET A 399 -6.31 -1.24 -8.53
C MET A 399 -6.86 -2.65 -8.74
N THR A 400 -7.21 -3.32 -7.64
CA THR A 400 -7.75 -4.68 -7.66
C THR A 400 -9.15 -4.73 -7.04
N PHE A 401 -10.16 -4.85 -7.89
CA PHE A 401 -11.56 -4.71 -7.53
C PHE A 401 -12.21 -6.10 -7.58
N LYS A 402 -12.87 -6.52 -6.48
CA LYS A 402 -13.48 -7.85 -6.39
C LYS A 402 -14.92 -7.80 -5.88
N GLY A 403 -15.75 -8.67 -6.44
CA GLY A 403 -17.14 -8.84 -6.05
C GLY A 403 -18.11 -7.98 -6.86
N LYS A 404 -19.40 -8.28 -6.69
CA LYS A 404 -20.52 -7.71 -7.47
C LYS A 404 -20.64 -6.18 -7.40
N ASN A 405 -19.99 -5.55 -6.42
CA ASN A 405 -20.07 -4.11 -6.18
C ASN A 405 -18.96 -3.32 -6.86
N ASN A 406 -17.96 -3.99 -7.46
CA ASN A 406 -16.80 -3.35 -8.07
C ASN A 406 -16.39 -4.15 -9.32
N ILE A 407 -17.12 -3.98 -10.42
CA ILE A 407 -17.01 -4.82 -11.63
C ILE A 407 -16.31 -4.11 -12.80
N GLY A 408 -15.61 -3.00 -12.59
CA GLY A 408 -14.86 -2.32 -13.65
C GLY A 408 -13.76 -1.41 -13.10
N VAL A 409 -12.61 -1.36 -13.77
CA VAL A 409 -11.47 -0.57 -13.30
C VAL A 409 -10.51 -0.17 -14.44
N ALA A 410 -10.06 1.07 -14.36
CA ALA A 410 -8.97 1.71 -15.10
C ALA A 410 -8.61 3.00 -14.32
N LEU A 411 -7.61 3.78 -14.76
CA LEU A 411 -7.36 5.11 -14.18
C LEU A 411 -8.63 5.98 -14.22
N PHE A 412 -9.26 6.05 -15.39
CA PHE A 412 -10.57 6.67 -15.57
C PHE A 412 -11.65 5.59 -15.67
N GLY A 413 -12.63 5.63 -14.78
CA GLY A 413 -13.77 4.72 -14.85
C GLY A 413 -14.65 5.07 -16.04
N ILE A 414 -15.32 6.22 -15.97
CA ILE A 414 -16.24 6.70 -16.99
C ILE A 414 -15.77 8.06 -17.49
N LEU A 415 -15.46 8.13 -18.77
CA LEU A 415 -15.26 9.38 -19.50
C LEU A 415 -16.53 9.71 -20.27
N LYS A 416 -17.04 10.94 -20.07
CA LYS A 416 -18.21 11.45 -20.79
C LYS A 416 -17.92 12.84 -21.34
N ASP A 417 -17.95 13.01 -22.66
CA ASP A 417 -17.62 14.25 -23.35
C ASP A 417 -16.24 14.82 -22.92
N ALA A 418 -15.33 13.91 -22.52
CA ALA A 418 -14.04 14.23 -21.92
C ALA A 418 -12.89 14.08 -22.91
N LYS A 419 -11.75 14.67 -22.55
CA LYS A 419 -10.49 14.52 -23.30
C LYS A 419 -9.39 14.10 -22.35
N VAL A 420 -8.69 13.03 -22.67
CA VAL A 420 -7.45 12.63 -21.98
C VAL A 420 -6.35 12.57 -23.02
N MET A 421 -5.24 13.24 -22.75
CA MET A 421 -4.15 13.30 -23.71
C MET A 421 -2.76 13.32 -23.10
N ASN A 422 -1.75 12.95 -23.90
CA ASN A 422 -0.31 13.03 -23.57
C ASN A 422 0.06 12.33 -22.25
N LEU A 423 -0.50 11.15 -21.99
CA LEU A 423 -0.36 10.45 -20.71
C LEU A 423 0.25 9.08 -20.92
N THR A 424 1.27 8.74 -20.12
CA THR A 424 1.83 7.39 -20.06
C THR A 424 1.56 6.74 -18.71
N LEU A 425 1.08 5.50 -18.72
CA LEU A 425 1.02 4.62 -17.54
C LEU A 425 2.19 3.64 -17.58
N ALA A 426 2.89 3.42 -16.47
CA ALA A 426 3.93 2.40 -16.37
C ALA A 426 3.94 1.74 -14.99
N ASP A 427 4.33 0.46 -14.92
CA ASP A 427 4.36 -0.29 -13.65
C ASP A 427 3.00 -0.31 -12.92
N CYS A 428 1.90 -0.32 -13.67
CA CYS A 428 0.54 -0.30 -13.14
C CYS A 428 -0.16 -1.66 -13.24
N HIS A 429 -1.05 -1.95 -12.30
CA HIS A 429 -1.84 -3.18 -12.30
C HIS A 429 -3.34 -2.89 -12.15
N PHE A 430 -4.13 -3.38 -13.10
CA PHE A 430 -5.59 -3.24 -13.12
C PHE A 430 -6.24 -4.62 -13.15
N GLU A 431 -7.04 -4.94 -12.14
CA GLU A 431 -7.76 -6.20 -12.05
C GLU A 431 -9.19 -6.00 -11.55
N ALA A 432 -10.19 -6.49 -12.28
CA ALA A 432 -11.58 -6.56 -11.81
C ALA A 432 -12.35 -7.78 -12.34
N ASP A 433 -13.59 -7.96 -11.89
CA ASP A 433 -14.45 -9.07 -12.35
C ASP A 433 -14.96 -8.89 -13.79
N ALA A 434 -15.07 -7.65 -14.25
CA ALA A 434 -15.42 -7.29 -15.62
C ALA A 434 -14.83 -5.92 -15.98
N ILE A 435 -15.01 -5.47 -17.23
CA ILE A 435 -14.76 -4.11 -17.73
C ILE A 435 -13.40 -3.54 -17.25
N VAL A 436 -12.30 -4.05 -17.78
CA VAL A 436 -10.94 -3.67 -17.32
C VAL A 436 -10.11 -3.09 -18.45
N ALA A 437 -9.47 -1.95 -18.19
CA ALA A 437 -8.48 -1.36 -19.07
C ALA A 437 -7.44 -0.59 -18.28
N SER A 438 -6.41 -0.07 -18.95
CA SER A 438 -5.40 0.76 -18.29
C SER A 438 -5.84 2.22 -18.15
N VAL A 439 -6.22 2.87 -19.26
CA VAL A 439 -6.53 4.31 -19.29
C VAL A 439 -7.99 4.57 -18.94
N ALA A 440 -8.93 3.98 -19.67
CA ALA A 440 -10.36 4.26 -19.47
C ALA A 440 -11.21 3.00 -19.51
N SER A 441 -12.05 2.73 -18.51
CA SER A 441 -13.00 1.61 -18.62
C SER A 441 -14.03 1.92 -19.71
N VAL A 442 -14.60 3.13 -19.68
CA VAL A 442 -15.73 3.48 -20.52
C VAL A 442 -15.55 4.83 -21.19
N LEU A 443 -15.89 4.87 -22.48
CA LEU A 443 -15.93 6.08 -23.30
C LEU A 443 -17.37 6.37 -23.77
N VAL A 444 -17.84 7.57 -23.45
CA VAL A 444 -19.09 8.15 -23.99
C VAL A 444 -18.74 9.50 -24.60
N GLY A 445 -18.77 9.62 -25.93
CA GLY A 445 -18.50 10.91 -26.60
C GLY A 445 -17.09 11.48 -26.33
N SER A 446 -16.12 10.63 -25.95
CA SER A 446 -14.84 11.06 -25.38
C SER A 446 -13.67 10.83 -26.32
N ALA A 447 -12.55 11.51 -26.06
CA ALA A 447 -11.32 11.39 -26.84
C ALA A 447 -10.14 10.97 -25.97
N LEU A 448 -9.45 9.92 -26.40
CA LEU A 448 -8.12 9.54 -25.92
C LEU A 448 -7.11 9.86 -27.01
N HIS A 449 -6.12 10.71 -26.71
CA HIS A 449 -5.14 11.14 -27.69
C HIS A 449 -3.72 11.06 -27.15
N ASN A 450 -2.80 10.34 -27.81
CA ASN A 450 -1.42 10.23 -27.34
C ASN A 450 -1.36 9.67 -25.91
N CYS A 451 -2.11 8.59 -25.66
CA CYS A 451 -2.16 7.89 -24.38
C CYS A 451 -1.49 6.51 -24.50
N HIS A 452 -0.61 6.19 -23.56
CA HIS A 452 0.24 5.02 -23.64
C HIS A 452 0.15 4.16 -22.39
N ALA A 453 -0.13 2.87 -22.57
CA ALA A 453 0.11 1.86 -21.56
C ALA A 453 1.49 1.27 -21.81
N GLY A 454 2.46 1.74 -21.04
CA GLY A 454 3.89 1.48 -21.18
C GLY A 454 4.37 0.18 -20.55
N GLU A 455 5.63 0.17 -20.11
CA GLU A 455 6.26 -1.01 -19.52
C GLU A 455 5.54 -1.48 -18.25
N ASN A 456 5.49 -2.79 -18.05
CA ASN A 456 4.94 -3.44 -16.85
C ASN A 456 3.50 -3.06 -16.49
N VAL A 457 2.69 -2.60 -17.46
CA VAL A 457 1.25 -2.42 -17.26
C VAL A 457 0.51 -3.74 -17.50
N THR A 458 -0.35 -4.13 -16.57
CA THR A 458 -1.15 -5.36 -16.67
C THR A 458 -2.65 -5.08 -16.52
N VAL A 459 -3.46 -5.79 -17.31
CA VAL A 459 -4.92 -5.73 -17.30
C VAL A 459 -5.44 -7.16 -17.18
N LYS A 460 -6.18 -7.44 -16.10
CA LYS A 460 -6.76 -8.76 -15.84
C LYS A 460 -8.25 -8.67 -15.53
N ALA A 461 -9.05 -9.45 -16.25
CA ALA A 461 -10.50 -9.42 -16.10
C ALA A 461 -11.04 -10.84 -15.86
N ARG A 462 -11.65 -11.08 -14.69
CA ARG A 462 -11.79 -12.44 -14.12
C ARG A 462 -13.03 -13.26 -14.50
N LEU A 463 -14.23 -12.66 -14.61
CA LEU A 463 -15.47 -13.47 -14.62
C LEU A 463 -16.27 -13.38 -15.91
N LYS A 464 -16.74 -12.19 -16.30
CA LYS A 464 -17.49 -11.98 -17.55
C LYS A 464 -16.89 -10.85 -18.38
N PRO A 465 -15.60 -10.93 -18.73
CA PRO A 465 -14.84 -9.75 -19.09
C PRO A 465 -15.06 -9.25 -20.52
N TYR A 466 -15.24 -7.95 -20.59
CA TYR A 466 -14.63 -7.15 -21.64
C TYR A 466 -13.31 -6.62 -21.08
N ALA A 467 -12.25 -6.64 -21.89
CA ALA A 467 -10.98 -6.03 -21.53
C ALA A 467 -10.37 -5.31 -22.73
N GLY A 468 -9.71 -4.19 -22.46
CA GLY A 468 -8.97 -3.44 -23.48
C GLY A 468 -7.63 -2.96 -22.96
N GLY A 469 -6.59 -3.01 -23.79
CA GLY A 469 -5.28 -2.50 -23.38
C GLY A 469 -5.31 -1.00 -23.05
N ILE A 470 -6.08 -0.19 -23.80
CA ILE A 470 -6.26 1.26 -23.53
C ILE A 470 -7.64 1.56 -22.96
N ALA A 471 -8.70 1.06 -23.62
CA ALA A 471 -10.07 1.29 -23.20
C ALA A 471 -10.95 0.04 -23.27
N THR A 472 -11.87 -0.15 -22.32
CA THR A 472 -12.72 -1.35 -22.36
C THR A 472 -13.85 -1.22 -23.36
N SER A 473 -14.63 -0.12 -23.32
CA SER A 473 -15.76 0.02 -24.23
C SER A 473 -16.08 1.46 -24.66
N ALA A 474 -16.68 1.57 -25.85
CA ALA A 474 -17.31 2.77 -26.37
C ALA A 474 -18.82 2.53 -26.56
N PHE A 475 -19.66 3.38 -25.96
CA PHE A 475 -21.12 3.23 -26.00
C PHE A 475 -21.85 4.58 -25.88
N LEU A 476 -23.15 4.60 -26.21
CA LEU A 476 -24.06 5.77 -26.25
C LEU A 476 -23.69 6.90 -27.21
N SER A 477 -22.42 7.30 -27.29
CA SER A 477 -21.93 8.36 -28.17
C SER A 477 -20.54 8.02 -28.70
N PRO A 478 -20.27 8.26 -29.99
CA PRO A 478 -19.03 7.85 -30.64
C PRO A 478 -17.83 8.49 -29.98
N SER A 479 -16.75 7.72 -29.84
CA SER A 479 -15.51 8.16 -29.22
C SER A 479 -14.34 8.07 -30.21
N SER A 480 -13.21 8.67 -29.86
CA SER A 480 -11.98 8.59 -30.64
C SER A 480 -10.81 8.11 -29.79
N ILE A 481 -10.02 7.18 -30.33
CA ILE A 481 -8.78 6.71 -29.73
C ILE A 481 -7.68 6.89 -30.78
N THR A 482 -6.75 7.79 -30.52
CA THR A 482 -5.85 8.30 -31.56
C THR A 482 -4.43 8.45 -31.03
N ASP A 483 -3.42 8.01 -31.80
CA ASP A 483 -2.00 8.09 -31.41
C ASP A 483 -1.66 7.32 -30.11
N CYS A 484 -2.43 6.28 -29.78
CA CYS A 484 -2.28 5.54 -28.53
C CYS A 484 -1.46 4.25 -28.71
N THR A 485 -0.73 3.83 -27.68
CA THR A 485 0.02 2.56 -27.72
C THR A 485 -0.21 1.70 -26.48
N SER A 486 -0.44 0.41 -26.67
CA SER A 486 -0.58 -0.57 -25.58
C SER A 486 0.55 -1.59 -25.61
N ARG A 487 1.28 -1.73 -24.49
CA ARG A 487 2.21 -2.85 -24.22
C ARG A 487 1.63 -3.86 -23.23
N VAL A 488 0.34 -3.74 -22.94
CA VAL A 488 -0.32 -4.47 -21.87
C VAL A 488 -0.45 -5.95 -22.22
N SER A 489 -0.04 -6.83 -21.31
CA SER A 489 -0.48 -8.22 -21.35
C SER A 489 -1.92 -8.28 -20.86
N VAL A 490 -2.86 -8.57 -21.76
CA VAL A 490 -4.29 -8.63 -21.43
C VAL A 490 -4.71 -10.08 -21.24
N GLU A 491 -5.18 -10.42 -20.05
CA GLU A 491 -5.70 -11.75 -19.69
C GLU A 491 -7.20 -11.63 -19.35
N ALA A 492 -8.04 -12.39 -20.05
CA ALA A 492 -9.47 -12.44 -19.80
C ALA A 492 -10.02 -13.88 -19.89
N GLU A 493 -11.05 -14.19 -19.09
CA GLU A 493 -11.63 -15.54 -19.00
C GLU A 493 -12.91 -15.76 -19.84
N ASP A 494 -13.49 -14.73 -20.48
CA ASP A 494 -14.76 -14.91 -21.24
C ASP A 494 -14.86 -14.10 -22.57
N VAL A 495 -15.49 -12.92 -22.57
CA VAL A 495 -16.23 -12.45 -23.76
C VAL A 495 -15.35 -11.86 -24.88
N ALA A 496 -14.70 -10.71 -24.64
CA ALA A 496 -13.94 -10.06 -25.71
C ALA A 496 -12.75 -9.25 -25.20
N VAL A 497 -11.63 -9.41 -25.90
CA VAL A 497 -10.37 -8.75 -25.56
C VAL A 497 -9.82 -8.00 -26.76
N GLY A 498 -9.53 -6.71 -26.56
CA GLY A 498 -8.86 -5.87 -27.54
C GLY A 498 -7.51 -5.36 -27.04
N GLY A 499 -6.51 -5.30 -27.92
CA GLY A 499 -5.23 -4.67 -27.57
C GLY A 499 -5.36 -3.16 -27.35
N ILE A 500 -6.35 -2.52 -28.00
CA ILE A 500 -6.68 -1.10 -27.81
C ILE A 500 -8.07 -0.94 -27.20
N LEU A 501 -9.12 -1.47 -27.85
CA LEU A 501 -10.52 -1.35 -27.43
C LEU A 501 -11.18 -2.74 -27.26
N GLY A 502 -11.74 -3.03 -26.10
CA GLY A 502 -12.45 -4.30 -25.88
C GLY A 502 -13.73 -4.45 -26.70
N LEU A 503 -14.64 -3.48 -26.57
CA LEU A 503 -15.99 -3.49 -27.15
C LEU A 503 -16.37 -2.15 -27.81
N ASN A 504 -16.96 -2.22 -29.00
CA ASN A 504 -17.69 -1.10 -29.59
C ASN A 504 -19.19 -1.43 -29.74
N SER A 505 -20.04 -0.57 -29.17
CA SER A 505 -21.52 -0.69 -29.24
C SER A 505 -22.18 0.60 -29.71
N VAL A 506 -21.48 1.41 -30.53
CA VAL A 506 -21.99 2.69 -31.01
C VAL A 506 -21.52 2.99 -32.43
N GLN A 507 -22.33 3.74 -33.17
CA GLN A 507 -22.02 4.18 -34.53
C GLN A 507 -21.09 5.38 -34.53
N GLY A 508 -19.97 5.26 -35.25
CA GLY A 508 -19.08 6.38 -35.58
C GLY A 508 -17.80 6.45 -34.76
N THR A 509 -17.53 5.47 -33.88
CA THR A 509 -16.25 5.38 -33.17
C THR A 509 -15.10 5.26 -34.16
N SER A 510 -13.98 5.91 -33.86
CA SER A 510 -12.76 5.85 -34.66
C SER A 510 -11.56 5.46 -33.80
N ILE A 511 -10.73 4.59 -34.34
CA ILE A 511 -9.43 4.21 -33.78
C ILE A 511 -8.40 4.47 -34.86
N SER A 512 -7.45 5.36 -34.60
CA SER A 512 -6.47 5.75 -35.60
C SER A 512 -5.07 5.86 -35.04
N ARG A 513 -4.06 5.52 -35.84
CA ARG A 513 -2.64 5.66 -35.43
C ARG A 513 -2.31 4.97 -34.12
N CYS A 514 -2.93 3.81 -33.88
CA CYS A 514 -2.76 3.07 -32.63
C CYS A 514 -1.88 1.83 -32.83
N ILE A 515 -1.14 1.47 -31.78
CA ILE A 515 -0.25 0.32 -31.81
C ILE A 515 -0.53 -0.61 -30.62
N ASN A 516 -0.80 -1.87 -30.89
CA ASN A 516 -0.74 -2.92 -29.87
C ASN A 516 0.59 -3.68 -29.96
N TYR A 517 1.44 -3.56 -28.95
CA TYR A 517 2.63 -4.37 -28.72
C TYR A 517 2.37 -5.52 -27.73
N GLY A 518 1.32 -5.40 -26.92
CA GLY A 518 1.02 -6.32 -25.83
C GLY A 518 0.41 -7.63 -26.32
N SER A 519 0.75 -8.73 -25.64
CA SER A 519 0.13 -10.03 -25.91
C SER A 519 -1.31 -10.07 -25.41
N ILE A 520 -2.20 -10.65 -26.22
CA ILE A 520 -3.61 -10.83 -25.91
C ILE A 520 -3.87 -12.32 -25.76
N HIS A 521 -4.37 -12.72 -24.59
CA HIS A 521 -4.77 -14.10 -24.33
C HIS A 521 -6.16 -14.14 -23.69
N THR A 522 -7.07 -14.83 -24.35
CA THR A 522 -8.36 -15.22 -23.78
C THR A 522 -8.54 -16.72 -23.89
N ASN A 523 -9.04 -17.35 -22.83
CA ASN A 523 -9.40 -18.77 -22.83
C ASN A 523 -10.85 -18.99 -23.30
N SER A 524 -11.45 -18.00 -23.95
CA SER A 524 -12.84 -18.04 -24.43
C SER A 524 -12.95 -17.29 -25.77
N ASN A 525 -13.99 -16.50 -25.97
CA ASN A 525 -14.58 -16.28 -27.29
C ASN A 525 -13.71 -15.46 -28.27
N PHE A 526 -13.55 -14.16 -28.06
CA PHE A 526 -13.07 -13.26 -29.13
C PHE A 526 -11.84 -12.46 -28.70
N ALA A 527 -10.81 -12.46 -29.54
CA ALA A 527 -9.66 -11.58 -29.37
C ALA A 527 -9.32 -10.83 -30.66
N GLY A 528 -9.06 -9.52 -30.53
CA GLY A 528 -8.59 -8.69 -31.62
C GLY A 528 -7.38 -7.86 -31.22
N GLY A 529 -6.38 -7.79 -32.10
CA GLY A 529 -5.16 -7.02 -31.83
C GLY A 529 -5.43 -5.54 -31.59
N ILE A 530 -6.46 -4.98 -32.25
CA ILE A 530 -6.93 -3.62 -32.01
C ILE A 530 -8.27 -3.62 -31.29
N VAL A 531 -9.28 -4.29 -31.85
CA VAL A 531 -10.65 -4.34 -31.29
C VAL A 531 -11.12 -5.76 -31.05
N GLY A 532 -11.54 -6.06 -29.82
CA GLY A 532 -12.05 -7.39 -29.48
C GLY A 532 -13.37 -7.71 -30.17
N TYR A 533 -14.37 -6.86 -29.97
CA TYR A 533 -15.73 -7.13 -30.40
C TYR A 533 -16.51 -5.86 -30.81
N VAL A 534 -17.29 -5.97 -31.87
CA VAL A 534 -18.21 -4.93 -32.34
C VAL A 534 -19.63 -5.48 -32.28
N GLU A 535 -20.39 -5.00 -31.30
CA GLU A 535 -21.79 -5.39 -31.10
C GLU A 535 -22.72 -4.70 -32.10
N SER A 536 -22.48 -3.42 -32.37
CA SER A 536 -23.27 -2.65 -33.34
C SER A 536 -22.54 -1.39 -33.83
N GLY A 537 -23.06 -0.83 -34.92
CA GLY A 537 -22.65 0.47 -35.43
C GLY A 537 -21.48 0.43 -36.42
N SER A 538 -21.08 1.61 -36.90
CA SER A 538 -19.92 1.75 -37.76
C SER A 538 -18.65 2.00 -36.95
N LEU A 539 -17.55 1.34 -37.33
CA LEU A 539 -16.22 1.50 -36.72
C LEU A 539 -15.17 1.72 -37.82
N ASN A 540 -14.31 2.72 -37.61
CA ASN A 540 -13.14 2.94 -38.46
C ASN A 540 -11.85 2.58 -37.69
N ILE A 541 -11.03 1.71 -38.27
CA ILE A 541 -9.70 1.35 -37.79
C ILE A 541 -8.69 1.76 -38.86
N ASP A 542 -7.95 2.82 -38.61
CA ASP A 542 -7.09 3.47 -39.60
C ASP A 542 -5.65 3.57 -39.11
N ASP A 543 -4.68 3.26 -39.98
CA ASP A 543 -3.26 3.45 -39.66
C ASP A 543 -2.84 2.76 -38.36
N CYS A 544 -3.30 1.53 -38.14
CA CYS A 544 -3.05 0.79 -36.91
C CYS A 544 -2.07 -0.36 -37.11
N LEU A 545 -1.33 -0.69 -36.06
CA LEU A 545 -0.37 -1.78 -36.00
C LEU A 545 -0.73 -2.76 -34.89
N ASN A 546 -0.85 -4.05 -35.22
CA ASN A 546 -0.73 -5.12 -34.23
C ASN A 546 0.63 -5.80 -34.34
N ALA A 547 1.43 -5.69 -33.28
CA ALA A 547 2.70 -6.38 -33.11
C ALA A 547 2.67 -7.42 -31.97
N GLY A 548 1.65 -7.38 -31.12
CA GLY A 548 1.46 -8.36 -30.05
C GLY A 548 0.85 -9.67 -30.54
N ASP A 549 1.25 -10.77 -29.92
CA ASP A 549 0.68 -12.10 -30.19
C ASP A 549 -0.74 -12.20 -29.64
N ILE A 550 -1.61 -12.88 -30.37
CA ILE A 550 -3.04 -13.02 -30.09
C ILE A 550 -3.40 -14.50 -30.03
N LYS A 551 -4.04 -14.89 -28.93
CA LYS A 551 -4.58 -16.22 -28.74
C LYS A 551 -5.97 -16.15 -28.15
N ALA A 552 -6.94 -16.75 -28.83
CA ALA A 552 -8.32 -16.94 -28.35
C ALA A 552 -8.71 -18.42 -28.40
N GLU A 553 -9.80 -18.79 -27.73
CA GLU A 553 -10.42 -20.10 -27.90
C GLU A 553 -11.13 -20.17 -29.25
N SER A 554 -12.13 -19.30 -29.46
CA SER A 554 -13.00 -19.37 -30.63
C SER A 554 -12.47 -18.56 -31.81
N TYR A 555 -12.43 -17.23 -31.70
CA TYR A 555 -12.11 -16.35 -32.83
C TYR A 555 -11.01 -15.33 -32.51
N ALA A 556 -9.97 -15.31 -33.34
CA ALA A 556 -8.85 -14.40 -33.21
C ALA A 556 -8.59 -13.63 -34.50
N GLY A 557 -8.50 -12.31 -34.42
CA GLY A 557 -8.13 -11.46 -35.56
C GLY A 557 -6.97 -10.54 -35.23
N GLY A 558 -6.03 -10.36 -36.15
CA GLY A 558 -4.94 -9.39 -35.96
C GLY A 558 -5.46 -7.95 -35.74
N PHE A 559 -6.65 -7.62 -36.25
CA PHE A 559 -7.30 -6.33 -36.01
C PHE A 559 -8.61 -6.44 -35.26
N LEU A 560 -9.49 -7.34 -35.69
CA LEU A 560 -10.85 -7.48 -35.15
C LEU A 560 -11.13 -8.93 -34.76
N GLY A 561 -11.56 -9.17 -33.53
CA GLY A 561 -11.98 -10.51 -33.09
C GLY A 561 -13.33 -10.92 -33.69
N MET A 562 -14.39 -10.16 -33.43
CA MET A 562 -15.75 -10.49 -33.90
C MET A 562 -16.62 -9.25 -34.15
N GLY A 563 -17.56 -9.35 -35.11
CA GLY A 563 -18.58 -8.32 -35.38
C GLY A 563 -19.97 -8.93 -35.58
N LEU A 564 -21.01 -8.28 -35.07
CA LEU A 564 -22.40 -8.71 -35.24
C LEU A 564 -23.12 -8.07 -36.43
N GLN A 565 -24.30 -8.62 -36.74
CA GLN A 565 -25.20 -8.14 -37.80
C GLN A 565 -25.40 -6.62 -37.75
N SER A 566 -25.53 -5.99 -38.91
CA SER A 566 -25.76 -4.54 -39.07
C SER A 566 -24.57 -3.63 -38.67
N SER A 567 -23.42 -4.20 -38.33
CA SER A 567 -22.18 -3.42 -38.14
C SER A 567 -21.47 -3.16 -39.48
N SER A 568 -20.79 -2.02 -39.58
CA SER A 568 -19.98 -1.66 -40.76
C SER A 568 -18.58 -1.25 -40.33
N ILE A 569 -17.59 -2.05 -40.68
CA ILE A 569 -16.23 -1.93 -40.15
C ILE A 569 -15.27 -1.68 -41.31
N ASN A 570 -14.55 -0.56 -41.24
CA ASN A 570 -13.52 -0.20 -42.22
C ASN A 570 -12.16 -0.35 -41.56
N ILE A 571 -11.29 -1.17 -42.14
CA ILE A 571 -9.91 -1.36 -41.69
C ILE A 571 -8.99 -0.91 -42.84
N ARG A 572 -8.20 0.14 -42.63
CA ARG A 572 -7.39 0.74 -43.69
C ARG A 572 -5.96 1.04 -43.29
N ASN A 573 -5.04 0.96 -44.26
CA ASN A 573 -3.64 1.39 -44.14
C ASN A 573 -2.92 0.80 -42.91
N SER A 574 -3.14 -0.48 -42.64
CA SER A 574 -2.80 -1.08 -41.36
C SER A 574 -2.05 -2.40 -41.54
N TYR A 575 -1.26 -2.83 -40.56
CA TYR A 575 -0.60 -4.13 -40.69
C TYR A 575 -0.42 -4.91 -39.39
N ASN A 576 -0.36 -6.24 -39.53
CA ASN A 576 -0.19 -7.20 -38.45
C ASN A 576 1.16 -7.95 -38.57
N ILE A 577 1.96 -7.93 -37.51
CA ILE A 577 3.18 -8.73 -37.36
C ILE A 577 3.16 -9.63 -36.11
N GLY A 578 2.07 -9.59 -35.33
CA GLY A 578 1.83 -10.52 -34.23
C GLY A 578 1.30 -11.85 -34.74
N ARG A 579 1.64 -12.94 -34.03
CA ARG A 579 1.07 -14.27 -34.30
C ARG A 579 -0.41 -14.28 -33.89
N VAL A 580 -1.26 -14.95 -34.66
CA VAL A 580 -2.70 -15.06 -34.37
C VAL A 580 -3.09 -16.53 -34.33
N GLU A 581 -3.74 -16.97 -33.26
CA GLU A 581 -4.11 -18.36 -33.02
C GLU A 581 -5.53 -18.48 -32.43
N ALA A 582 -6.26 -19.49 -32.88
CA ALA A 582 -7.45 -20.02 -32.21
C ALA A 582 -7.16 -21.42 -31.67
N THR A 583 -7.59 -21.75 -30.44
CA THR A 583 -7.32 -23.07 -29.84
C THR A 583 -8.44 -24.08 -30.02
N ASP A 584 -9.69 -23.64 -30.22
CA ASP A 584 -10.78 -24.54 -30.61
C ASP A 584 -10.52 -25.08 -32.02
N PRO A 585 -10.54 -26.40 -32.27
CA PRO A 585 -10.48 -26.98 -33.61
C PRO A 585 -11.53 -26.44 -34.60
N ASN A 586 -12.67 -25.95 -34.09
CA ASN A 586 -13.72 -25.30 -34.89
C ASN A 586 -13.60 -23.76 -34.89
N GLY A 587 -12.63 -23.23 -34.15
CA GLY A 587 -12.32 -21.81 -34.12
C GLY A 587 -11.78 -21.31 -35.45
N ALA A 588 -11.70 -20.00 -35.57
CA ALA A 588 -11.23 -19.33 -36.77
C ALA A 588 -10.27 -18.21 -36.41
N PHE A 589 -9.17 -18.10 -37.16
CA PHE A 589 -8.24 -17.01 -36.99
C PHE A 589 -7.77 -16.45 -38.32
N ASP A 590 -7.46 -15.16 -38.33
CA ASP A 590 -6.96 -14.44 -39.51
C ASP A 590 -6.05 -13.28 -39.08
N PRO A 591 -4.98 -12.96 -39.82
CA PRO A 591 -4.10 -11.85 -39.48
C PRO A 591 -4.75 -10.47 -39.56
N ILE A 592 -5.96 -10.33 -40.12
CA ILE A 592 -6.77 -9.11 -40.11
C ILE A 592 -8.13 -9.38 -39.47
N PHE A 593 -8.98 -10.17 -40.14
CA PHE A 593 -10.32 -10.56 -39.73
C PHE A 593 -10.76 -11.80 -40.52
N SER A 594 -11.28 -12.81 -39.82
CA SER A 594 -11.68 -14.06 -40.46
C SER A 594 -13.03 -13.90 -41.18
N THR A 595 -13.06 -14.12 -42.48
CA THR A 595 -14.31 -14.08 -43.26
C THR A 595 -15.19 -15.30 -43.01
N ALA A 596 -14.65 -16.37 -42.42
CA ALA A 596 -15.40 -17.58 -42.07
C ALA A 596 -16.46 -17.32 -40.98
N ILE A 597 -16.26 -16.30 -40.16
CA ILE A 597 -17.15 -15.92 -39.05
C ILE A 597 -18.03 -14.71 -39.39
N LYS A 598 -18.07 -14.32 -40.67
CA LYS A 598 -18.85 -13.19 -41.13
C LYS A 598 -20.34 -13.52 -41.02
N THR A 599 -21.04 -12.78 -40.17
CA THR A 599 -22.50 -12.89 -40.01
C THR A 599 -23.24 -12.17 -41.14
N GLU A 600 -24.48 -12.58 -41.42
CA GLU A 600 -25.31 -11.91 -42.42
C GLU A 600 -25.51 -10.43 -42.06
N GLY A 601 -25.33 -9.53 -43.03
CA GLY A 601 -25.45 -8.08 -42.82
C GLY A 601 -24.24 -7.40 -42.14
N LEU A 602 -23.19 -8.15 -41.75
CA LEU A 602 -21.90 -7.56 -41.35
C LEU A 602 -21.15 -7.07 -42.60
N ILE A 603 -20.74 -5.81 -42.62
CA ILE A 603 -19.92 -5.23 -43.69
C ILE A 603 -18.49 -5.05 -43.18
N ILE A 604 -17.54 -5.71 -43.83
CA ILE A 604 -16.10 -5.54 -43.57
C ILE A 604 -15.46 -5.01 -44.84
N ASN A 605 -14.93 -3.80 -44.77
CA ASN A 605 -14.17 -3.19 -45.85
C ASN A 605 -12.70 -3.11 -45.45
N THR A 606 -11.84 -3.81 -46.19
CA THR A 606 -10.39 -3.77 -45.98
C THR A 606 -9.71 -3.10 -47.15
N GLN A 607 -8.75 -2.21 -46.86
CA GLN A 607 -8.00 -1.51 -47.90
C GLN A 607 -6.57 -1.27 -47.42
N ASN A 608 -5.59 -1.59 -48.25
CA ASN A 608 -4.18 -1.32 -47.94
C ASN A 608 -3.75 -1.95 -46.59
N CYS A 609 -4.21 -3.18 -46.33
CA CYS A 609 -3.90 -3.93 -45.11
C CYS A 609 -2.91 -5.05 -45.38
N TYR A 610 -1.92 -5.22 -44.50
CA TYR A 610 -0.82 -6.18 -44.69
C TYR A 610 -0.60 -7.08 -43.49
N TYR A 611 0.05 -8.21 -43.69
CA TYR A 611 0.50 -9.06 -42.59
C TYR A 611 1.78 -9.80 -42.92
N ASP A 612 2.52 -10.22 -41.89
CA ASP A 612 3.72 -11.02 -42.05
C ASP A 612 3.37 -12.40 -42.62
N LYS A 613 3.78 -12.63 -43.88
CA LYS A 613 3.50 -13.87 -44.61
C LYS A 613 4.10 -15.12 -43.94
N ALA A 614 5.11 -14.97 -43.09
CA ALA A 614 5.71 -16.09 -42.38
C ALA A 614 4.80 -16.63 -41.25
N LEU A 615 3.85 -15.82 -40.76
CA LEU A 615 3.00 -16.16 -39.63
C LEU A 615 1.65 -16.75 -40.02
N TYR A 616 1.25 -16.65 -41.30
CA TYR A 616 -0.04 -17.14 -41.77
C TYR A 616 0.04 -17.58 -43.23
N SER A 617 -0.47 -18.79 -43.51
CA SER A 617 -0.43 -19.42 -44.83
C SER A 617 -1.81 -19.59 -45.49
N GLY A 618 -2.88 -19.08 -44.86
CA GLY A 618 -4.24 -19.16 -45.38
C GLY A 618 -4.61 -17.97 -46.29
N ASN A 619 -5.86 -17.98 -46.76
CA ASN A 619 -6.43 -16.80 -47.41
C ASN A 619 -6.84 -15.80 -46.33
N SER A 620 -6.53 -14.52 -46.55
CA SER A 620 -6.92 -13.42 -45.68
C SER A 620 -7.44 -12.27 -46.53
N VAL A 621 -8.20 -11.39 -45.88
CA VAL A 621 -8.59 -10.08 -46.44
C VAL A 621 -7.42 -9.10 -46.51
N GLY A 622 -6.32 -9.38 -45.81
CA GLY A 622 -5.06 -8.65 -45.95
C GLY A 622 -4.15 -9.19 -47.05
N THR A 623 -3.11 -8.41 -47.38
CA THR A 623 -2.07 -8.82 -48.34
C THR A 623 -0.84 -9.36 -47.59
N PRO A 624 -0.37 -10.60 -47.86
CA PRO A 624 0.85 -11.13 -47.27
C PRO A 624 2.08 -10.33 -47.72
N TYR A 625 3.01 -10.05 -46.81
CA TYR A 625 4.27 -9.36 -47.10
C TYR A 625 5.40 -9.95 -46.25
N ALA A 626 6.64 -10.03 -46.75
CA ALA A 626 7.73 -10.54 -45.93
C ALA A 626 8.13 -9.52 -44.87
N ARG A 627 8.33 -9.95 -43.61
CA ARG A 627 8.79 -9.05 -42.53
C ARG A 627 10.04 -8.24 -42.90
N ALA A 628 11.00 -8.86 -43.61
CA ALA A 628 12.20 -8.15 -44.06
C ALA A 628 11.89 -7.01 -45.04
N GLU A 629 10.91 -7.22 -45.93
CA GLU A 629 10.47 -6.21 -46.91
C GLU A 629 9.61 -5.13 -46.24
N MET A 630 8.87 -5.47 -45.17
CA MET A 630 8.11 -4.49 -44.38
C MET A 630 9.01 -3.42 -43.74
N ARG A 631 10.31 -3.70 -43.55
CA ARG A 631 11.29 -2.72 -43.04
C ARG A 631 11.74 -1.71 -44.12
N SER A 632 11.24 -1.80 -45.34
CA SER A 632 11.67 -0.92 -46.42
C SER A 632 10.96 0.44 -46.41
N GLN A 633 11.59 1.42 -47.05
CA GLN A 633 10.95 2.69 -47.39
C GLN A 633 9.75 2.48 -48.34
N GLU A 634 9.87 1.54 -49.28
CA GLU A 634 8.79 1.19 -50.22
C GLU A 634 7.52 0.74 -49.48
N PHE A 635 7.65 -0.12 -48.47
CA PHE A 635 6.50 -0.52 -47.65
C PHE A 635 5.91 0.65 -46.85
N THR A 636 6.77 1.55 -46.35
CA THR A 636 6.35 2.78 -45.65
C THR A 636 5.54 3.69 -46.57
N GLU A 637 6.00 3.89 -47.80
CA GLU A 637 5.30 4.67 -48.84
C GLU A 637 3.98 4.00 -49.23
N LYS A 638 3.96 2.67 -49.34
CA LYS A 638 2.75 1.91 -49.63
C LYS A 638 1.68 2.07 -48.54
N LEU A 639 2.07 2.03 -47.27
CA LEU A 639 1.16 2.28 -46.15
C LEU A 639 0.62 3.72 -46.15
N ASN A 640 1.44 4.68 -46.55
CA ASN A 640 1.00 6.07 -46.68
C ASN A 640 0.12 6.31 -47.91
N GLY A 641 0.36 5.60 -49.02
CA GLY A 641 -0.29 5.85 -50.30
C GLY A 641 -0.07 7.29 -50.78
N ASP A 642 -1.00 7.81 -51.57
CA ASP A 642 -0.91 9.14 -52.19
C ASP A 642 -1.43 10.28 -51.30
N ARG A 643 -1.56 10.05 -49.99
CA ARG A 643 -2.15 11.04 -49.07
C ARG A 643 -1.16 12.18 -48.77
N ALA A 644 -1.71 13.37 -48.48
CA ALA A 644 -0.93 14.56 -48.20
C ALA A 644 -0.13 14.49 -46.87
N GLU A 645 -0.57 13.69 -45.91
CA GLU A 645 0.05 13.55 -44.60
C GLU A 645 0.76 12.20 -44.43
N TYR A 646 2.08 12.22 -44.22
CA TYR A 646 2.86 11.02 -43.92
C TYR A 646 2.72 10.63 -42.44
N VAL A 647 1.81 9.69 -42.18
CA VAL A 647 1.56 9.10 -40.86
C VAL A 647 2.58 8.01 -40.54
N TRP A 648 2.77 7.03 -41.43
CA TRP A 648 3.70 5.93 -41.20
C TRP A 648 5.13 6.39 -41.41
N ARG A 649 5.97 6.15 -40.40
CA ARG A 649 7.38 6.55 -40.38
C ARG A 649 8.21 5.43 -39.80
N ARG A 650 9.46 5.31 -40.26
CA ARG A 650 10.45 4.45 -39.62
C ARG A 650 11.24 5.30 -38.64
N LEU A 651 11.33 4.85 -37.39
CA LEU A 651 12.03 5.55 -36.33
C LEU A 651 13.23 4.70 -35.86
N VAL A 652 14.37 5.35 -35.63
CA VAL A 652 15.59 4.67 -35.17
C VAL A 652 15.35 3.97 -33.83
N GLY A 653 15.59 2.66 -33.77
CA GLY A 653 15.47 1.88 -32.53
C GLY A 653 14.04 1.58 -32.06
N VAL A 654 13.02 1.96 -32.82
CA VAL A 654 11.61 1.69 -32.47
C VAL A 654 11.07 0.57 -33.35
N ASN A 655 10.37 -0.40 -32.75
CA ASN A 655 9.68 -1.49 -33.46
C ASN A 655 10.57 -2.22 -34.49
N ASP A 656 11.83 -2.48 -34.14
CA ASP A 656 12.83 -3.04 -35.06
C ASP A 656 12.92 -2.31 -36.40
N GLU A 657 12.71 -0.98 -36.37
CA GLU A 657 12.66 -0.05 -37.52
C GLU A 657 11.58 -0.37 -38.56
N LEU A 658 10.62 -1.23 -38.22
CA LEU A 658 9.39 -1.37 -38.99
C LEU A 658 8.56 -0.09 -38.85
N PRO A 659 7.82 0.33 -39.89
CA PRO A 659 7.08 1.59 -39.85
C PRO A 659 6.07 1.62 -38.71
N VAL A 660 5.99 2.73 -37.99
CA VAL A 660 5.00 2.97 -36.93
C VAL A 660 4.16 4.20 -37.28
N PRO A 661 2.88 4.26 -36.87
CA PRO A 661 1.99 5.37 -37.20
C PRO A 661 2.04 6.51 -36.17
N CYS A 662 2.64 6.26 -35.00
CA CYS A 662 2.82 7.22 -33.91
C CYS A 662 4.08 6.87 -33.10
N GLY A 663 4.51 7.79 -32.23
CA GLY A 663 5.70 7.68 -31.39
C GLY A 663 6.76 8.73 -31.70
N GLU A 664 7.68 8.91 -30.75
CA GLU A 664 8.77 9.86 -30.85
C GLU A 664 10.09 9.18 -31.21
N GLY A 665 10.93 9.86 -32.00
CA GLY A 665 12.23 9.35 -32.40
C GLY A 665 12.76 10.01 -33.66
N GLU A 666 14.04 9.74 -33.97
CA GLU A 666 14.65 10.20 -35.22
C GLU A 666 14.05 9.42 -36.41
N VAL A 667 13.52 10.15 -37.39
CA VAL A 667 12.94 9.57 -38.61
C VAL A 667 14.05 9.11 -39.55
N ILE A 668 13.97 7.87 -40.00
CA ILE A 668 14.85 7.32 -41.04
C ILE A 668 14.39 7.88 -42.40
N THR A 669 15.06 8.93 -42.88
CA THR A 669 14.66 9.66 -44.11
C THR A 669 15.31 9.14 -45.39
N HIS A 670 16.37 8.33 -45.31
CA HIS A 670 17.09 7.81 -46.48
C HIS A 670 17.51 6.36 -46.26
N ILE A 671 17.17 5.48 -47.21
CA ILE A 671 17.94 4.25 -47.39
C ILE A 671 19.30 4.72 -47.90
N VAL A 672 20.34 4.69 -47.06
CA VAL A 672 21.68 4.65 -47.60
C VAL A 672 21.84 3.26 -48.21
N GLN A 673 21.41 3.12 -49.47
CA GLN A 673 21.85 2.03 -50.34
C GLN A 673 23.26 2.37 -50.81
N THR A 674 24.18 2.60 -49.86
CA THR A 674 25.53 2.16 -50.10
C THR A 674 25.57 0.77 -49.49
N ALA A 675 25.52 -0.23 -50.35
CA ALA A 675 26.57 -1.21 -50.28
C ALA A 675 27.92 -0.44 -50.41
N MET A 676 28.31 0.30 -49.36
CA MET A 676 29.72 0.33 -49.04
C MET A 676 29.95 -1.13 -48.73
N ALA A 677 30.79 -1.80 -49.51
CA ALA A 677 31.40 -3.02 -49.04
C ALA A 677 31.76 -2.77 -47.57
N MET A 678 31.02 -3.39 -46.65
CA MET A 678 31.23 -3.16 -45.22
C MET A 678 32.71 -3.38 -45.00
N PRO A 679 33.44 -2.44 -44.40
CA PRO A 679 34.81 -2.73 -44.02
C PRO A 679 34.76 -3.96 -43.11
N THR A 680 35.33 -5.07 -43.58
CA THR A 680 35.21 -6.35 -42.90
C THR A 680 35.99 -6.26 -41.59
N LEU A 681 35.26 -6.28 -40.47
CA LEU A 681 35.84 -6.60 -39.18
C LEU A 681 35.92 -8.13 -39.10
N ASN A 682 37.12 -8.66 -38.95
CA ASN A 682 37.37 -10.07 -38.75
C ASN A 682 37.71 -10.33 -37.29
N ILE A 683 37.22 -11.44 -36.75
CA ILE A 683 37.57 -11.90 -35.41
C ILE A 683 38.63 -12.99 -35.57
N VAL A 684 39.84 -12.72 -35.11
CA VAL A 684 40.97 -13.66 -35.19
C VAL A 684 41.48 -13.91 -33.78
N ASP A 685 41.26 -15.13 -33.27
CA ASP A 685 41.63 -15.53 -31.90
C ASP A 685 41.17 -14.51 -30.83
N GLY A 686 39.91 -14.08 -30.90
CA GLY A 686 39.32 -13.10 -29.97
C GLY A 686 39.77 -11.65 -30.16
N HIS A 687 40.55 -11.34 -31.20
CA HIS A 687 40.91 -9.97 -31.57
C HIS A 687 40.02 -9.46 -32.70
N ILE A 688 39.63 -8.19 -32.63
CA ILE A 688 38.90 -7.52 -33.71
C ILE A 688 39.92 -6.86 -34.64
N ALA A 689 40.07 -7.39 -35.85
CA ALA A 689 40.91 -6.83 -36.89
C ALA A 689 40.06 -6.14 -37.95
N ALA A 690 40.47 -4.96 -38.43
CA ALA A 690 39.80 -4.25 -39.51
C ALA A 690 40.52 -4.46 -40.85
N SER A 691 39.79 -4.44 -41.96
CA SER A 691 40.35 -4.47 -43.31
C SER A 691 41.21 -3.24 -43.63
N ASP A 692 42.08 -3.35 -44.63
CA ASP A 692 42.97 -2.26 -45.05
C ASP A 692 42.21 -0.95 -45.31
N GLY A 693 42.72 0.14 -44.73
CA GLY A 693 42.11 1.47 -44.83
C GLY A 693 41.04 1.77 -43.77
N VAL A 694 40.83 0.92 -42.77
CA VAL A 694 39.85 1.15 -41.69
C VAL A 694 40.56 1.19 -40.35
N ARG A 695 40.32 2.26 -39.58
CA ARG A 695 40.90 2.45 -38.26
C ARG A 695 39.88 2.17 -37.18
N ILE A 696 40.17 1.24 -36.27
CA ILE A 696 39.38 1.05 -35.05
C ILE A 696 39.72 2.18 -34.08
N LEU A 697 38.72 2.96 -33.69
CA LEU A 697 38.88 4.09 -32.77
C LEU A 697 38.67 3.67 -31.32
N SER A 698 37.69 2.80 -31.06
CA SER A 698 37.41 2.32 -29.71
C SER A 698 36.60 1.01 -29.73
N ILE A 699 36.74 0.24 -28.66
CA ILE A 699 35.97 -0.97 -28.40
C ILE A 699 35.40 -0.85 -26.99
N HIS A 700 34.09 -1.02 -26.84
CA HIS A 700 33.40 -1.06 -25.56
C HIS A 700 32.54 -2.31 -25.47
N ASN A 701 32.38 -2.91 -24.30
CA ASN A 701 31.29 -3.88 -24.11
C ASN A 701 29.95 -3.16 -23.89
N VAL A 702 28.85 -3.91 -23.83
CA VAL A 702 27.49 -3.38 -23.58
C VAL A 702 27.33 -2.67 -22.23
N THR A 703 28.24 -2.87 -21.27
CA THR A 703 28.24 -2.18 -19.98
C THR A 703 29.11 -0.91 -19.99
N GLY A 704 29.66 -0.50 -21.14
CA GLY A 704 30.48 0.70 -21.30
C GLY A 704 31.96 0.55 -20.94
N ARG A 705 32.44 -0.65 -20.57
CA ARG A 705 33.86 -0.90 -20.29
C ARG A 705 34.67 -0.82 -21.59
N ARG A 706 35.68 0.05 -21.60
CA ARG A 706 36.59 0.26 -22.74
C ARG A 706 37.72 -0.77 -22.78
N TYR A 707 38.04 -1.23 -23.98
CA TYR A 707 39.19 -2.12 -24.26
C TYR A 707 40.18 -1.43 -25.20
N ALA A 708 41.45 -1.81 -25.12
CA ALA A 708 42.42 -1.38 -26.11
C ALA A 708 42.10 -2.07 -27.45
N THR A 709 42.35 -1.37 -28.55
CA THR A 709 41.97 -1.86 -29.89
C THR A 709 42.74 -3.11 -30.33
N SER A 710 43.85 -3.42 -29.68
CA SER A 710 44.68 -4.61 -29.89
C SER A 710 44.45 -5.71 -28.84
N SER A 711 43.48 -5.57 -27.94
CA SER A 711 43.24 -6.56 -26.87
C SER A 711 42.58 -7.83 -27.41
N LYS A 712 42.98 -8.99 -26.86
CA LYS A 712 42.16 -10.21 -26.91
C LYS A 712 40.94 -10.01 -26.02
N LEU A 713 39.75 -10.13 -26.59
CA LEU A 713 38.49 -9.86 -25.92
C LEU A 713 37.83 -11.19 -25.48
N PRO A 714 37.23 -11.25 -24.29
CA PRO A 714 36.43 -12.39 -23.88
C PRO A 714 35.15 -12.52 -24.73
N ALA A 715 34.51 -13.68 -24.68
CA ALA A 715 33.21 -13.89 -25.33
C ALA A 715 32.19 -12.86 -24.83
N GLY A 716 31.42 -12.27 -25.75
CA GLY A 716 30.47 -11.21 -25.43
C GLY A 716 30.17 -10.27 -26.58
N ILE A 717 29.37 -9.25 -26.28
CA ILE A 717 28.91 -8.24 -27.24
C ILE A 717 29.69 -6.94 -27.05
N TYR A 718 30.21 -6.43 -28.15
CA TYR A 718 31.02 -5.22 -28.20
C TYR A 718 30.45 -4.19 -29.18
N ILE A 719 30.57 -2.91 -28.82
CA ILE A 719 30.35 -1.77 -29.69
C ILE A 719 31.72 -1.25 -30.12
N VAL A 720 32.00 -1.36 -31.42
CA VAL A 720 33.24 -0.96 -32.04
C VAL A 720 33.01 0.32 -32.83
N ALA A 721 33.73 1.39 -32.48
CA ALA A 721 33.76 2.61 -33.27
C ALA A 721 34.92 2.52 -34.27
N LEU A 722 34.66 2.76 -35.55
CA LEU A 722 35.62 2.66 -36.64
C LEU A 722 35.53 3.84 -37.61
N MET A 723 36.66 4.16 -38.24
CA MET A 723 36.82 5.25 -39.20
C MET A 723 37.31 4.68 -40.54
N PRO A 724 36.42 4.55 -41.54
CA PRO A 724 36.83 4.24 -42.92
C PRO A 724 37.68 5.37 -43.52
N ALA A 725 38.63 5.05 -44.40
CA ALA A 725 39.55 6.03 -45.01
C ALA A 725 38.89 7.21 -45.74
N LYS A 726 37.62 7.10 -46.15
CA LYS A 726 36.87 8.14 -46.88
C LYS A 726 35.64 8.69 -46.12
N ALA A 727 35.49 8.38 -44.83
CA ALA A 727 34.35 8.84 -44.04
C ALA A 727 34.70 10.10 -43.23
N GLU A 728 33.78 11.06 -43.18
CA GLU A 728 33.90 12.28 -42.35
C GLU A 728 33.52 12.02 -40.89
N THR A 729 32.75 10.96 -40.59
CA THR A 729 32.27 10.63 -39.25
C THR A 729 32.54 9.17 -38.87
N PRO A 730 32.82 8.88 -37.58
CA PRO A 730 32.97 7.50 -37.10
C PRO A 730 31.69 6.68 -37.20
N LEU A 731 31.81 5.43 -37.64
CA LEU A 731 30.73 4.43 -37.62
C LEU A 731 30.82 3.59 -36.35
N LYS A 732 29.66 3.20 -35.79
CA LYS A 732 29.57 2.26 -34.66
C LYS A 732 28.93 0.96 -35.13
N VAL A 733 29.60 -0.16 -34.85
CA VAL A 733 29.13 -1.50 -35.25
C VAL A 733 29.11 -2.42 -34.03
N LYS A 734 28.09 -3.27 -33.94
CA LYS A 734 27.98 -4.32 -32.93
C LYS A 734 28.74 -5.56 -33.40
N VAL A 735 29.69 -6.04 -32.60
CA VAL A 735 30.48 -7.26 -32.85
C VAL A 735 30.22 -8.27 -31.74
N ILE A 736 30.00 -9.52 -32.10
CA ILE A 736 29.81 -10.62 -31.16
C ILE A 736 31.04 -11.52 -31.24
N ILE A 737 31.69 -11.75 -30.11
CA ILE A 737 32.76 -12.74 -29.96
C ILE A 737 32.15 -13.94 -29.26
N GLU A 738 32.12 -15.08 -29.93
CA GLU A 738 31.60 -16.32 -29.38
C GLU A 738 32.63 -16.97 -28.45
N ALA A 739 32.16 -17.78 -27.50
CA ALA A 739 33.03 -18.63 -26.71
C ALA A 739 33.47 -19.80 -27.60
N ASN A 740 34.78 -19.93 -27.83
CA ASN A 740 35.35 -21.11 -28.49
C ASN A 740 35.10 -22.40 -27.69
#